data_AF-A0A2V5U123-F1
#
_entry.id   AF-A0A2V5U123-F1
#
_cell.length_a   1.000
_cell.length_b   1.000
_cell.length_c   1.000
_cell.angle_alpha   90.00
_cell.angle_beta   90.00
_cell.angle_gamma   90.00
#
_symmetry.space_group_name_H-M   'P 1'
#
loop_
_entity.id
_entity.type
_entity.pdbx_description
1 polymer ?
#
loop_
_entity_poly.entity_id
_entity_poly.type
_entity_poly.pdbx_seq_one_letter_code
_entity_poly.pdbx_strand_id
1 'polypeptide(L)'
;VFADKAVGNGKTVSVSGLTLGGTDAANYTLAQPTTTANITAKGLTVAAVNQTKVYGAANPVLTASYSGFVAGENASVLSGMPTLSTTANTNSPVAGSPYPITIARGTLSAANYSFTFVDGTLTVSQAELIARAEDQSRVYGTTNPVFTINYSGFVNGETAVVVDVPPVASTLAETNSPIGTYTITLSGGSDDNYSLTLSNGTLTVTAAALTITADDQSKIYGQANPAFTVRYSGFVDGQDSNALSGTLVVNTPAASSSPAGAYPIHASGLSSTNYTISFVDGTLKVNKAPLTASADNQSRVYGLANSALTISYSGFVNGDTASAIDLPPVANTTATATSNAGTYPITLSSGNDDNYALTLVDGTLTVTKAPLTARADNQSRGYGQANPALTISYSGFVNADTAATIDVPPVASTTATATSTAGTYPITLSGGSDDNYALTLVDGTLTVTAAPPPTITGQPQNQTVNLGGTAQFNVTATGPGILIYQWLFNDNPIAGATTTSLVISNAQPSNAGTYSVVVDNGSQTTSTGAVLKVNQPPTLATIPNQTVNELTTMTVAASATDPEAGPLTYHLTQAPAGAAINASGVVSWTPTEAQGPSTNTFTVQVADNGTPPLTDSKSFTVVVNEVNSAPVLTVPAPQTVRVGATMTITNTALDADIPANLLTFSLVSAPTGMVINSTTGVITWTPPVSQQSSTNIVTVRVTDSGQPPLSDTRSFTVTAVGVGQRVTAIQPANGAMVLTLEGIPGETYHIEASPNLNPPISWSVIGTNTAGIDGLSQFIDTDVSLYPIRFYRSVKP
;
A
#
# COMPACT_ATOMS: atom_id res chain seq x y z
N VAL A 1 181.21 -82.11 -35.81
CA VAL A 1 179.79 -82.03 -35.35
C VAL A 1 179.76 -82.17 -33.85
N PHE A 2 178.91 -81.41 -33.15
CA PHE A 2 178.70 -81.55 -31.70
C PHE A 2 178.03 -82.89 -31.37
N ALA A 3 178.36 -83.48 -30.22
CA ALA A 3 177.73 -84.72 -29.75
C ALA A 3 176.20 -84.59 -29.55
N ASP A 4 175.72 -83.42 -29.14
CA ASP A 4 174.30 -83.10 -29.04
C ASP A 4 174.05 -81.58 -29.14
N LYS A 5 172.79 -81.16 -29.25
CA LYS A 5 172.36 -79.76 -29.44
C LYS A 5 172.17 -78.95 -28.15
N ALA A 6 172.30 -79.55 -26.96
CA ALA A 6 172.03 -78.90 -25.69
C ALA A 6 173.14 -77.91 -25.30
N VAL A 7 172.75 -76.85 -24.60
CA VAL A 7 173.66 -75.85 -24.03
C VAL A 7 174.64 -76.52 -23.08
N GLY A 8 175.91 -76.09 -23.15
CA GLY A 8 176.97 -76.63 -22.31
C GLY A 8 178.35 -76.13 -22.75
N ASN A 9 179.30 -76.11 -21.81
CA ASN A 9 180.68 -75.73 -22.06
C ASN A 9 181.57 -76.98 -22.30
N GLY A 10 182.61 -76.83 -23.11
CA GLY A 10 183.60 -77.88 -23.38
C GLY A 10 183.05 -79.08 -24.13
N LYS A 11 181.95 -78.93 -24.88
CA LYS A 11 181.30 -80.05 -25.57
C LYS A 11 182.20 -80.58 -26.68
N THR A 12 182.37 -81.91 -26.73
CA THR A 12 183.19 -82.57 -27.74
C THR A 12 182.63 -82.36 -29.14
N VAL A 13 183.49 -81.90 -30.04
CA VAL A 13 183.27 -81.73 -31.46
C VAL A 13 184.16 -82.73 -32.19
N SER A 14 183.53 -83.73 -32.80
CA SER A 14 184.25 -84.72 -33.60
C SER A 14 184.39 -84.22 -35.04
N VAL A 15 185.61 -84.31 -35.58
CA VAL A 15 185.89 -84.09 -37.01
C VAL A 15 185.97 -85.48 -37.64
N SER A 16 185.10 -85.77 -38.60
CA SER A 16 185.06 -87.05 -39.31
C SER A 16 185.37 -86.84 -40.79
N GLY A 17 186.07 -87.79 -41.42
CA GLY A 17 186.29 -87.81 -42.87
C GLY A 17 187.71 -87.49 -43.33
N LEU A 18 188.71 -87.40 -42.43
CA LEU A 18 190.11 -87.27 -42.86
C LEU A 18 190.66 -88.62 -43.31
N THR A 19 191.43 -88.64 -44.39
CA THR A 19 192.07 -89.85 -44.94
C THR A 19 193.57 -89.61 -45.10
N LEU A 20 194.39 -90.67 -44.95
CA LEU A 20 195.82 -90.63 -45.28
C LEU A 20 196.02 -90.92 -46.76
N GLY A 21 197.01 -90.28 -47.39
CA GLY A 21 197.43 -90.54 -48.76
C GLY A 21 198.96 -90.61 -48.90
N GLY A 22 199.46 -91.38 -49.88
CA GLY A 22 200.90 -91.57 -50.16
C GLY A 22 201.32 -93.06 -50.24
N THR A 23 202.50 -93.35 -50.79
CA THR A 23 203.02 -94.73 -50.99
C THR A 23 203.16 -95.53 -49.69
N ASP A 24 203.40 -94.84 -48.58
CA ASP A 24 203.54 -95.45 -47.26
C ASP A 24 202.26 -95.35 -46.41
N ALA A 25 201.14 -94.86 -46.96
CA ALA A 25 199.92 -94.63 -46.19
C ALA A 25 199.35 -95.89 -45.52
N ALA A 26 199.55 -97.07 -46.13
CA ALA A 26 199.16 -98.35 -45.54
C ALA A 26 199.99 -98.74 -44.31
N ASN A 27 201.15 -98.10 -44.09
CA ASN A 27 202.01 -98.34 -42.94
C ASN A 27 201.54 -97.57 -41.69
N TYR A 28 200.46 -96.78 -41.77
CA TYR A 28 199.95 -95.98 -40.66
C TYR A 28 198.42 -96.07 -40.54
N THR A 29 197.92 -95.92 -39.32
CA THR A 29 196.49 -95.76 -39.02
C THR A 29 196.24 -94.33 -38.53
N LEU A 30 195.32 -93.59 -39.17
CA LEU A 30 194.97 -92.22 -38.76
C LEU A 30 193.84 -92.22 -37.73
N ALA A 31 194.17 -91.78 -36.51
CA ALA A 31 193.16 -91.43 -35.51
C ALA A 31 192.56 -90.05 -35.84
N GLN A 32 191.23 -89.96 -35.90
CA GLN A 32 190.54 -88.69 -36.15
C GLN A 32 190.63 -87.79 -34.90
N PRO A 33 191.05 -86.52 -35.04
CA PRO A 33 191.12 -85.61 -33.90
C PRO A 33 189.72 -85.22 -33.43
N THR A 34 189.61 -84.99 -32.13
CA THR A 34 188.45 -84.34 -31.52
C THR A 34 188.91 -83.03 -30.86
N THR A 35 188.03 -82.03 -30.83
CA THR A 35 188.23 -80.77 -30.08
C THR A 35 186.99 -80.46 -29.24
N THR A 36 186.97 -79.35 -28.51
CA THR A 36 185.82 -78.94 -27.68
C THR A 36 185.38 -77.52 -27.99
N ALA A 37 184.06 -77.25 -27.94
CA ALA A 37 183.48 -75.91 -28.05
C ALA A 37 182.24 -75.75 -27.14
N ASN A 38 181.82 -74.51 -26.87
CA ASN A 38 180.65 -74.22 -26.02
C ASN A 38 179.41 -73.96 -26.89
N ILE A 39 178.24 -74.43 -26.43
CA ILE A 39 176.93 -73.99 -26.93
C ILE A 39 176.31 -73.11 -25.84
N THR A 40 176.08 -71.83 -26.12
CA THR A 40 175.41 -70.90 -25.19
C THR A 40 173.90 -70.90 -25.40
N ALA A 41 173.13 -70.60 -24.36
CA ALA A 41 171.67 -70.49 -24.46
C ALA A 41 171.24 -69.39 -25.44
N LYS A 42 170.18 -69.66 -26.19
CA LYS A 42 169.58 -68.68 -27.11
C LYS A 42 168.64 -67.75 -26.32
N GLY A 43 168.68 -66.45 -26.60
CA GLY A 43 167.74 -65.50 -26.01
C GLY A 43 166.30 -65.72 -26.53
N LEU A 44 165.34 -65.84 -25.62
CA LEU A 44 163.90 -65.85 -25.90
C LEU A 44 163.25 -64.65 -25.20
N THR A 45 162.48 -63.86 -25.94
CA THR A 45 161.71 -62.75 -25.37
C THR A 45 160.31 -63.22 -25.01
N VAL A 46 159.89 -62.93 -23.78
CA VAL A 46 158.55 -63.21 -23.27
C VAL A 46 157.89 -61.87 -22.94
N ALA A 47 156.86 -61.50 -23.70
CA ALA A 47 156.19 -60.21 -23.57
C ALA A 47 154.74 -60.38 -23.14
N ALA A 48 154.28 -59.60 -22.16
CA ALA A 48 152.87 -59.53 -21.84
C ALA A 48 152.08 -58.87 -22.98
N VAL A 49 150.94 -59.45 -23.33
CA VAL A 49 150.06 -58.91 -24.38
C VAL A 49 149.30 -57.72 -23.81
N ASN A 50 149.32 -56.59 -24.54
CA ASN A 50 148.50 -55.42 -24.19
C ASN A 50 147.02 -55.80 -24.26
N GLN A 51 146.25 -55.35 -23.28
CA GLN A 51 144.83 -55.61 -23.16
C GLN A 51 144.05 -54.31 -23.03
N THR A 52 142.74 -54.38 -23.25
CA THR A 52 141.82 -53.27 -23.00
C THR A 52 140.62 -53.73 -22.19
N LYS A 53 139.98 -52.80 -21.50
CA LYS A 53 138.67 -52.99 -20.89
C LYS A 53 137.92 -51.67 -20.79
N VAL A 54 136.62 -51.75 -20.53
CA VAL A 54 135.79 -50.60 -20.18
C VAL A 54 135.80 -50.41 -18.66
N TYR A 55 135.63 -49.19 -18.17
CA TYR A 55 135.48 -48.89 -16.76
C TYR A 55 134.34 -49.73 -16.13
N GLY A 56 134.59 -50.30 -14.94
CA GLY A 56 133.66 -51.23 -14.28
C GLY A 56 133.61 -52.66 -14.85
N ALA A 57 134.31 -52.94 -15.95
CA ALA A 57 134.47 -54.32 -16.42
C ALA A 57 135.57 -55.06 -15.63
N ALA A 58 135.38 -56.37 -15.47
CA ALA A 58 136.42 -57.25 -14.94
C ALA A 58 137.68 -57.22 -15.83
N ASN A 59 138.85 -57.41 -15.24
CA ASN A 59 140.07 -57.48 -16.03
C ASN A 59 140.03 -58.69 -16.99
N PRO A 60 140.48 -58.52 -18.25
CA PRO A 60 140.63 -59.64 -19.16
C PRO A 60 141.71 -60.60 -18.67
N VAL A 61 141.70 -61.85 -19.18
CA VAL A 61 142.75 -62.82 -18.90
C VAL A 61 144.09 -62.31 -19.46
N LEU A 62 145.09 -62.21 -18.61
CA LEU A 62 146.44 -61.76 -18.99
C LEU A 62 147.19 -62.91 -19.67
N THR A 63 147.80 -62.63 -20.83
CA THR A 63 148.53 -63.64 -21.60
C THR A 63 149.93 -63.16 -21.97
N ALA A 64 150.84 -64.11 -22.18
CA ALA A 64 152.20 -63.85 -22.64
C ALA A 64 152.39 -64.33 -24.07
N SER A 65 153.17 -63.58 -24.84
CA SER A 65 153.68 -63.95 -26.16
C SER A 65 155.16 -64.29 -26.08
N TYR A 66 155.61 -65.21 -26.92
CA TYR A 66 156.98 -65.70 -26.92
C TYR A 66 157.58 -65.51 -28.31
N SER A 67 158.80 -64.98 -28.38
CA SER A 67 159.53 -64.79 -29.64
C SER A 67 161.03 -65.08 -29.49
N GLY A 68 161.68 -65.53 -30.56
CA GLY A 68 163.11 -65.88 -30.56
C GLY A 68 163.45 -67.37 -30.53
N PHE A 69 162.45 -68.26 -30.69
CA PHE A 69 162.71 -69.69 -30.84
C PHE A 69 163.59 -69.98 -32.07
N VAL A 70 164.44 -71.01 -31.97
CA VAL A 70 165.23 -71.53 -33.09
C VAL A 70 164.30 -72.27 -34.07
N ALA A 71 164.63 -72.27 -35.36
CA ALA A 71 163.80 -72.83 -36.42
C ALA A 71 163.31 -74.26 -36.11
N GLY A 72 162.00 -74.46 -36.15
CA GLY A 72 161.32 -75.73 -35.84
C GLY A 72 160.88 -75.90 -34.38
N GLU A 73 161.28 -75.02 -33.46
CA GLU A 73 160.88 -75.04 -32.05
C GLU A 73 159.76 -74.00 -31.77
N ASN A 74 158.92 -74.25 -30.75
CA ASN A 74 157.85 -73.36 -30.29
C ASN A 74 157.67 -73.49 -28.77
N ALA A 75 156.64 -72.88 -28.18
CA ALA A 75 156.41 -72.87 -26.74
C ALA A 75 156.36 -74.26 -26.06
N SER A 76 156.15 -75.35 -26.81
CA SER A 76 156.22 -76.73 -26.29
C SER A 76 157.61 -77.13 -25.76
N VAL A 77 158.68 -76.44 -26.15
CA VAL A 77 160.04 -76.69 -25.61
C VAL A 77 160.26 -76.01 -24.24
N LEU A 78 159.29 -75.21 -23.78
CA LEU A 78 159.31 -74.58 -22.48
C LEU A 78 158.58 -75.46 -21.45
N SER A 79 159.03 -75.41 -20.21
CA SER A 79 158.33 -75.97 -19.06
C SER A 79 157.95 -74.86 -18.08
N GLY A 80 156.80 -74.98 -17.42
CA GLY A 80 156.25 -73.92 -16.56
C GLY A 80 155.64 -72.75 -17.34
N MET A 81 155.25 -71.70 -16.63
CA MET A 81 154.61 -70.50 -17.21
C MET A 81 155.17 -69.22 -16.57
N PRO A 82 155.22 -68.10 -17.31
CA PRO A 82 155.48 -66.79 -16.73
C PRO A 82 154.31 -66.38 -15.85
N THR A 83 154.58 -65.55 -14.85
CA THR A 83 153.54 -64.94 -14.02
C THR A 83 153.25 -63.54 -14.55
N LEU A 84 151.97 -63.26 -14.83
CA LEU A 84 151.49 -61.94 -15.23
C LEU A 84 150.62 -61.36 -14.12
N SER A 85 150.79 -60.08 -13.82
CA SER A 85 149.96 -59.36 -12.87
C SER A 85 149.71 -57.93 -13.33
N THR A 86 148.61 -57.35 -12.88
CA THR A 86 148.35 -55.92 -12.99
C THR A 86 147.77 -55.43 -11.67
N THR A 87 148.06 -54.18 -11.31
CA THR A 87 147.44 -53.51 -10.15
C THR A 87 146.03 -53.01 -10.48
N ALA A 88 145.66 -52.97 -11.75
CA ALA A 88 144.32 -52.61 -12.14
C ALA A 88 143.28 -53.59 -11.57
N ASN A 89 142.12 -53.08 -11.17
CA ASN A 89 140.96 -53.85 -10.75
C ASN A 89 139.71 -53.28 -11.43
N THR A 90 138.53 -53.84 -11.16
CA THR A 90 137.26 -53.42 -11.76
C THR A 90 136.98 -51.91 -11.63
N ASN A 91 137.44 -51.28 -10.54
CA ASN A 91 137.22 -49.86 -10.22
C ASN A 91 138.37 -48.95 -10.65
N SER A 92 139.38 -49.47 -11.34
CA SER A 92 140.51 -48.66 -11.80
C SER A 92 140.05 -47.57 -12.77
N PRO A 93 140.20 -46.28 -12.42
CA PRO A 93 139.67 -45.16 -13.20
C PRO A 93 140.35 -45.03 -14.56
N VAL A 94 139.64 -44.41 -15.50
CA VAL A 94 140.16 -44.08 -16.84
C VAL A 94 141.35 -43.13 -16.74
N ALA A 95 141.33 -42.18 -15.81
CA ALA A 95 142.44 -41.24 -15.59
C ALA A 95 143.79 -41.91 -15.25
N GLY A 96 143.77 -43.13 -14.70
CA GLY A 96 145.00 -43.91 -14.41
C GLY A 96 145.45 -44.84 -15.56
N SER A 97 144.74 -44.84 -16.68
CA SER A 97 145.02 -45.65 -17.87
C SER A 97 146.19 -45.07 -18.69
N PRO A 98 147.08 -45.88 -19.29
CA PRO A 98 147.11 -47.34 -19.20
C PRO A 98 147.80 -47.86 -17.92
N TYR A 99 147.28 -48.95 -17.37
CA TYR A 99 147.88 -49.64 -16.22
C TYR A 99 148.92 -50.67 -16.65
N PRO A 100 150.05 -50.84 -15.96
CA PRO A 100 151.06 -51.82 -16.33
C PRO A 100 150.56 -53.27 -16.13
N ILE A 101 150.87 -54.14 -17.10
CA ILE A 101 150.81 -55.60 -16.98
C ILE A 101 152.25 -56.08 -16.83
N THR A 102 152.67 -56.33 -15.59
CA THR A 102 154.02 -56.78 -15.28
C THR A 102 154.17 -58.26 -15.57
N ILE A 103 155.24 -58.65 -16.25
CA ILE A 103 155.57 -60.05 -16.52
C ILE A 103 156.89 -60.45 -15.87
N ALA A 104 156.86 -61.55 -15.14
CA ALA A 104 158.03 -62.11 -14.49
C ALA A 104 158.20 -63.59 -14.85
N ARG A 105 159.39 -64.12 -14.58
CA ARG A 105 159.76 -65.49 -14.94
C ARG A 105 158.80 -66.55 -14.43
N GLY A 106 158.22 -66.38 -13.25
CA GLY A 106 157.38 -67.41 -12.64
C GLY A 106 158.11 -68.75 -12.57
N THR A 107 157.45 -69.81 -13.06
CA THR A 107 158.02 -71.16 -13.15
C THR A 107 158.66 -71.47 -14.50
N LEU A 108 158.74 -70.49 -15.41
CA LEU A 108 159.23 -70.69 -16.76
C LEU A 108 160.70 -71.13 -16.76
N SER A 109 160.96 -72.25 -17.43
CA SER A 109 162.28 -72.88 -17.52
C SER A 109 162.48 -73.54 -18.87
N ALA A 110 163.67 -73.37 -19.43
CA ALA A 110 164.13 -74.09 -20.61
C ALA A 110 165.66 -74.24 -20.55
N ALA A 111 166.16 -75.47 -20.70
CA ALA A 111 167.60 -75.76 -20.59
C ALA A 111 168.45 -75.03 -21.65
N ASN A 112 167.85 -74.72 -22.80
CA ASN A 112 168.56 -74.15 -23.95
C ASN A 112 168.25 -72.67 -24.22
N TYR A 113 167.42 -72.02 -23.39
CA TYR A 113 167.01 -70.62 -23.60
C TYR A 113 167.22 -69.76 -22.35
N SER A 114 167.68 -68.53 -22.57
CA SER A 114 167.67 -67.47 -21.56
C SER A 114 166.51 -66.52 -21.83
N PHE A 115 165.77 -66.08 -20.81
CA PHE A 115 164.56 -65.27 -20.98
C PHE A 115 164.81 -63.77 -20.75
N THR A 116 164.22 -62.93 -21.62
CA THR A 116 164.06 -61.49 -21.41
C THR A 116 162.58 -61.15 -21.33
N PHE A 117 162.18 -60.37 -20.33
CA PHE A 117 160.77 -60.06 -20.05
C PHE A 117 160.42 -58.63 -20.46
N VAL A 118 159.26 -58.46 -21.10
CA VAL A 118 158.74 -57.15 -21.53
C VAL A 118 157.31 -56.98 -21.04
N ASP A 119 157.09 -55.98 -20.19
CA ASP A 119 155.77 -55.65 -19.66
C ASP A 119 154.80 -55.17 -20.75
N GLY A 120 153.52 -55.38 -20.50
CA GLY A 120 152.41 -54.92 -21.35
C GLY A 120 151.60 -53.85 -20.62
N THR A 121 150.47 -53.47 -21.19
CA THR A 121 149.57 -52.45 -20.64
C THR A 121 148.11 -52.87 -20.73
N LEU A 122 147.31 -52.48 -19.73
CA LEU A 122 145.86 -52.59 -19.72
C LEU A 122 145.26 -51.19 -19.85
N THR A 123 144.69 -50.88 -21.00
CA THR A 123 143.99 -49.60 -21.24
C THR A 123 142.54 -49.70 -20.77
N VAL A 124 142.13 -48.80 -19.88
CA VAL A 124 140.73 -48.63 -19.47
C VAL A 124 140.11 -47.49 -20.29
N SER A 125 138.99 -47.76 -20.97
CA SER A 125 138.17 -46.74 -21.65
C SER A 125 136.91 -46.42 -20.84
N GLN A 126 136.30 -45.26 -21.12
CA GLN A 126 135.06 -44.84 -20.44
C GLN A 126 133.90 -45.82 -20.66
N ALA A 127 133.07 -45.97 -19.62
CA ALA A 127 131.77 -46.64 -19.73
C ALA A 127 130.71 -45.70 -20.29
N GLU A 128 129.61 -46.23 -20.84
CA GLU A 128 128.50 -45.39 -21.29
C GLU A 128 127.58 -45.04 -20.13
N LEU A 129 127.18 -43.77 -20.04
CA LEU A 129 126.15 -43.30 -19.10
C LEU A 129 125.11 -42.47 -19.86
N ILE A 130 123.84 -42.88 -19.79
CA ILE A 130 122.74 -42.16 -20.43
C ILE A 130 122.11 -41.22 -19.41
N ALA A 131 122.07 -39.92 -19.73
CA ALA A 131 121.36 -38.91 -18.95
C ALA A 131 120.08 -38.50 -19.71
N ARG A 132 118.91 -38.68 -19.09
CA ARG A 132 117.61 -38.36 -19.69
C ARG A 132 116.87 -37.32 -18.86
N ALA A 133 116.43 -36.23 -19.49
CA ALA A 133 115.48 -35.31 -18.87
C ALA A 133 114.10 -35.97 -18.78
N GLU A 134 113.47 -35.88 -17.61
CA GLU A 134 112.13 -36.41 -17.42
C GLU A 134 111.09 -35.53 -18.11
N ASP A 135 110.06 -36.18 -18.67
CA ASP A 135 108.90 -35.48 -19.21
C ASP A 135 108.11 -34.84 -18.06
N GLN A 136 107.65 -33.61 -18.26
CA GLN A 136 106.95 -32.82 -17.24
C GLN A 136 105.73 -32.13 -17.85
N SER A 137 104.84 -31.62 -17.00
CA SER A 137 103.70 -30.82 -17.44
C SER A 137 103.42 -29.65 -16.50
N ARG A 138 102.74 -28.63 -17.03
CA ARG A 138 102.20 -27.52 -16.23
C ARG A 138 100.97 -26.91 -16.87
N VAL A 139 100.24 -26.10 -16.11
CA VAL A 139 99.07 -25.36 -16.60
C VAL A 139 99.50 -24.02 -17.19
N TYR A 140 98.81 -23.54 -18.22
CA TYR A 140 99.01 -22.22 -18.81
C TYR A 140 99.01 -21.11 -17.74
N GLY A 141 100.00 -20.20 -17.81
CA GLY A 141 100.19 -19.13 -16.83
C GLY A 141 100.87 -19.54 -15.51
N THR A 142 101.28 -20.80 -15.35
CA THR A 142 102.09 -21.23 -14.18
C THR A 142 103.59 -21.26 -14.52
N THR A 143 104.47 -21.08 -13.54
CA THR A 143 105.92 -21.15 -13.76
C THR A 143 106.37 -22.56 -14.15
N ASN A 144 107.48 -22.68 -14.89
CA ASN A 144 108.06 -23.99 -15.20
C ASN A 144 108.40 -24.78 -13.92
N PRO A 145 108.14 -26.11 -13.89
CA PRO A 145 108.61 -26.96 -12.80
C PRO A 145 110.14 -27.07 -12.81
N VAL A 146 110.70 -27.53 -11.71
CA VAL A 146 112.13 -27.88 -11.67
C VAL A 146 112.33 -29.15 -12.49
N PHE A 147 113.22 -29.09 -13.49
CA PHE A 147 113.51 -30.24 -14.35
C PHE A 147 114.47 -31.22 -13.68
N THR A 148 114.16 -32.51 -13.77
CA THR A 148 114.95 -33.60 -13.19
C THR A 148 115.62 -34.44 -14.28
N ILE A 149 116.81 -34.96 -13.98
CA ILE A 149 117.61 -35.78 -14.90
C ILE A 149 117.80 -37.16 -14.28
N ASN A 150 117.42 -38.20 -15.02
CA ASN A 150 117.63 -39.59 -14.64
C ASN A 150 118.82 -40.18 -15.40
N TYR A 151 119.66 -40.92 -14.69
CA TYR A 151 120.86 -41.55 -15.24
C TYR A 151 120.70 -43.07 -15.27
N SER A 152 121.17 -43.70 -16.33
CA SER A 152 121.27 -45.16 -16.45
C SER A 152 122.61 -45.57 -17.05
N GLY A 153 123.20 -46.66 -16.54
CA GLY A 153 124.52 -47.14 -16.99
C GLY A 153 125.64 -47.02 -15.96
N PHE A 154 125.38 -46.54 -14.74
CA PHE A 154 126.37 -46.59 -13.66
C PHE A 154 126.82 -48.03 -13.39
N VAL A 155 128.13 -48.20 -13.25
CA VAL A 155 128.79 -49.44 -12.84
C VAL A 155 129.27 -49.31 -11.39
N ASN A 156 129.77 -50.40 -10.79
CA ASN A 156 130.33 -50.42 -9.43
C ASN A 156 129.41 -49.94 -8.28
N GLY A 157 128.09 -49.87 -8.51
CA GLY A 157 127.13 -49.36 -7.51
C GLY A 157 127.14 -47.84 -7.36
N GLU A 158 127.68 -47.11 -8.35
CA GLU A 158 127.77 -45.66 -8.36
C GLU A 158 126.41 -44.99 -8.65
N THR A 159 126.33 -43.70 -8.36
CA THR A 159 125.12 -42.87 -8.51
C THR A 159 125.50 -41.52 -9.10
N ALA A 160 124.51 -40.67 -9.44
CA ALA A 160 124.72 -39.35 -10.07
C ALA A 160 125.69 -38.41 -9.33
N VAL A 161 126.02 -38.68 -8.07
CA VAL A 161 127.02 -37.93 -7.28
C VAL A 161 128.42 -38.05 -7.87
N VAL A 162 128.74 -39.14 -8.59
CA VAL A 162 130.07 -39.33 -9.16
C VAL A 162 130.29 -38.57 -10.47
N VAL A 163 129.23 -38.00 -11.07
CA VAL A 163 129.34 -37.25 -12.32
C VAL A 163 130.00 -35.90 -12.04
N ASP A 164 131.22 -35.71 -12.55
CA ASP A 164 132.04 -34.51 -12.28
C ASP A 164 131.32 -33.19 -12.61
N VAL A 165 130.71 -33.14 -13.80
CA VAL A 165 129.89 -32.01 -14.24
C VAL A 165 128.54 -32.57 -14.70
N PRO A 166 127.45 -32.39 -13.96
CA PRO A 166 126.13 -32.82 -14.39
C PRO A 166 125.62 -31.98 -15.59
N PRO A 167 124.91 -32.58 -16.58
CA PRO A 167 124.15 -31.83 -17.57
C PRO A 167 123.10 -30.91 -16.92
N VAL A 168 122.76 -29.82 -17.62
CA VAL A 168 121.71 -28.86 -17.22
C VAL A 168 120.49 -29.02 -18.12
N ALA A 169 119.31 -29.11 -17.50
CA ALA A 169 118.02 -29.18 -18.19
C ALA A 169 117.39 -27.78 -18.30
N SER A 170 116.94 -27.39 -19.49
CA SER A 170 116.29 -26.11 -19.75
C SER A 170 115.23 -26.20 -20.85
N THR A 171 114.30 -25.24 -20.92
CA THR A 171 113.31 -25.13 -22.00
C THR A 171 113.16 -23.68 -22.45
N LEU A 172 112.70 -23.47 -23.69
CA LEU A 172 112.34 -22.14 -24.20
C LEU A 172 110.93 -21.72 -23.80
N ALA A 173 110.13 -22.62 -23.21
CA ALA A 173 108.80 -22.27 -22.74
C ALA A 173 108.89 -21.27 -21.57
N GLU A 174 108.17 -20.15 -21.68
CA GLU A 174 107.99 -19.15 -20.63
C GLU A 174 106.59 -19.29 -20.01
N THR A 175 106.33 -18.64 -18.87
CA THR A 175 105.05 -18.76 -18.12
C THR A 175 103.80 -18.64 -19.02
N ASN A 176 103.81 -17.75 -20.01
CA ASN A 176 102.70 -17.50 -20.95
C ASN A 176 102.82 -18.19 -22.31
N SER A 177 103.74 -19.14 -22.45
CA SER A 177 103.79 -19.99 -23.65
C SER A 177 102.44 -20.69 -23.85
N PRO A 178 101.87 -20.67 -25.06
CA PRO A 178 100.58 -21.31 -25.36
C PRO A 178 100.52 -22.78 -24.96
N ILE A 179 99.30 -23.32 -24.91
CA ILE A 179 99.12 -24.78 -24.79
C ILE A 179 99.89 -25.49 -25.91
N GLY A 180 100.66 -26.51 -25.55
CA GLY A 180 101.49 -27.25 -26.49
C GLY A 180 102.59 -28.06 -25.82
N THR A 181 103.41 -28.69 -26.64
CA THR A 181 104.59 -29.44 -26.18
C THR A 181 105.85 -28.65 -26.50
N TYR A 182 106.75 -28.61 -25.52
CA TYR A 182 108.03 -27.88 -25.57
C TYR A 182 109.14 -28.82 -25.17
N THR A 183 110.29 -28.77 -25.84
CA THR A 183 111.43 -29.63 -25.50
C THR A 183 112.09 -29.17 -24.21
N ILE A 184 112.42 -30.11 -23.33
CA ILE A 184 113.35 -29.95 -22.21
C ILE A 184 114.72 -30.44 -22.70
N THR A 185 115.57 -29.49 -23.06
CA THR A 185 116.89 -29.75 -23.64
C THR A 185 117.92 -29.96 -22.54
N LEU A 186 118.64 -31.08 -22.61
CA LEU A 186 119.87 -31.29 -21.85
C LEU A 186 121.07 -30.71 -22.59
N SER A 187 121.93 -30.01 -21.86
CA SER A 187 123.19 -29.48 -22.41
C SER A 187 124.33 -29.57 -21.39
N GLY A 188 125.56 -29.66 -21.90
CA GLY A 188 126.75 -29.86 -21.06
C GLY A 188 126.88 -31.30 -20.56
N GLY A 189 127.58 -31.47 -19.44
CA GLY A 189 127.83 -32.78 -18.85
C GLY A 189 129.18 -33.37 -19.27
N SER A 190 129.99 -33.79 -18.30
CA SER A 190 131.25 -34.52 -18.54
C SER A 190 131.66 -35.31 -17.31
N ASP A 191 132.33 -36.43 -17.55
CA ASP A 191 132.88 -37.29 -16.50
C ASP A 191 134.16 -37.97 -17.01
N ASP A 192 135.12 -38.21 -16.12
CA ASP A 192 136.38 -38.87 -16.48
C ASP A 192 136.21 -40.37 -16.80
N ASN A 193 135.29 -41.07 -16.12
CA ASN A 193 135.06 -42.50 -16.25
C ASN A 193 133.87 -42.87 -17.15
N TYR A 194 132.97 -41.93 -17.41
CA TYR A 194 131.80 -42.13 -18.24
C TYR A 194 131.73 -41.20 -19.46
N SER A 195 131.38 -41.75 -20.61
CA SER A 195 130.93 -40.98 -21.77
C SER A 195 129.43 -40.76 -21.66
N LEU A 196 129.00 -39.50 -21.55
CA LEU A 196 127.58 -39.15 -21.39
C LEU A 196 126.84 -39.11 -22.74
N THR A 197 125.72 -39.83 -22.82
CA THR A 197 124.73 -39.73 -23.90
C THR A 197 123.51 -38.98 -23.38
N LEU A 198 123.19 -37.82 -23.96
CA LEU A 198 122.07 -36.98 -23.52
C LEU A 198 120.78 -37.28 -24.27
N SER A 199 119.67 -37.40 -23.54
CA SER A 199 118.32 -37.58 -24.07
C SER A 199 117.39 -36.50 -23.52
N ASN A 200 116.78 -35.72 -24.41
CA ASN A 200 115.88 -34.63 -24.04
C ASN A 200 114.52 -35.16 -23.54
N GLY A 201 113.85 -34.37 -22.70
CA GLY A 201 112.49 -34.60 -22.25
C GLY A 201 111.49 -33.64 -22.92
N THR A 202 110.23 -33.70 -22.53
CA THR A 202 109.14 -32.87 -23.04
C THR A 202 108.39 -32.19 -21.89
N LEU A 203 108.21 -30.88 -21.96
CA LEU A 203 107.29 -30.11 -21.14
C LEU A 203 105.95 -29.95 -21.89
N THR A 204 104.85 -30.44 -21.32
CA THR A 204 103.50 -30.25 -21.85
C THR A 204 102.77 -29.13 -21.10
N VAL A 205 102.38 -28.06 -21.79
CA VAL A 205 101.55 -26.98 -21.24
C VAL A 205 100.08 -27.28 -21.55
N THR A 206 99.24 -27.39 -20.50
CA THR A 206 97.80 -27.67 -20.62
C THR A 206 96.96 -26.42 -20.34
N ALA A 207 95.68 -26.43 -20.73
CA ALA A 207 94.78 -25.29 -20.55
C ALA A 207 94.60 -24.90 -19.08
N ALA A 208 94.49 -23.60 -18.81
CA ALA A 208 93.97 -23.09 -17.54
C ALA A 208 92.44 -23.18 -17.50
N ALA A 209 91.84 -23.31 -16.33
CA ALA A 209 90.38 -23.28 -16.20
C ALA A 209 89.88 -21.83 -16.16
N LEU A 210 88.82 -21.52 -16.90
CA LEU A 210 88.12 -20.24 -16.83
C LEU A 210 86.62 -20.48 -16.67
N THR A 211 86.00 -19.81 -15.70
CA THR A 211 84.55 -19.86 -15.47
C THR A 211 83.90 -18.54 -15.82
N ILE A 212 82.83 -18.60 -16.60
CA ILE A 212 82.00 -17.46 -16.97
C ILE A 212 80.62 -17.69 -16.37
N THR A 213 80.22 -16.85 -15.42
CA THR A 213 78.95 -16.98 -14.70
C THR A 213 78.02 -15.86 -15.12
N ALA A 214 76.82 -16.18 -15.62
CA ALA A 214 75.81 -15.16 -15.82
C ALA A 214 75.30 -14.64 -14.47
N ASP A 215 75.14 -13.33 -14.36
CA ASP A 215 74.67 -12.70 -13.13
C ASP A 215 73.17 -12.95 -12.95
N ASP A 216 72.76 -13.30 -11.72
CA ASP A 216 71.36 -13.37 -11.35
C ASP A 216 70.68 -12.01 -11.54
N GLN A 217 69.45 -12.03 -12.05
CA GLN A 217 68.66 -10.84 -12.29
C GLN A 217 67.22 -11.04 -11.81
N SER A 218 66.45 -9.96 -11.76
CA SER A 218 65.02 -10.05 -11.48
C SER A 218 64.21 -9.08 -12.31
N LYS A 219 62.93 -9.40 -12.48
CA LYS A 219 61.93 -8.51 -13.09
C LYS A 219 60.56 -8.76 -12.47
N ILE A 220 59.58 -7.94 -12.83
CA ILE A 220 58.17 -8.15 -12.46
C ILE A 220 57.43 -8.77 -13.66
N TYR A 221 56.46 -9.63 -13.39
CA TYR A 221 55.56 -10.21 -14.40
C TYR A 221 54.98 -9.11 -15.31
N GLY A 222 55.00 -9.33 -16.63
CA GLY A 222 54.59 -8.36 -17.64
C GLY A 222 55.66 -7.33 -18.05
N GLN A 223 56.78 -7.21 -17.34
CA GLN A 223 57.88 -6.33 -17.73
C GLN A 223 58.86 -7.01 -18.70
N ALA A 224 59.55 -6.19 -19.50
CA ALA A 224 60.63 -6.64 -20.36
C ALA A 224 61.81 -7.22 -19.53
N ASN A 225 62.61 -8.09 -20.14
CA ASN A 225 63.80 -8.62 -19.49
C ASN A 225 64.85 -7.50 -19.30
N PRO A 226 65.57 -7.46 -18.17
CA PRO A 226 66.70 -6.56 -18.00
C PRO A 226 67.86 -6.95 -18.93
N ALA A 227 68.84 -6.06 -19.06
CA ALA A 227 70.10 -6.40 -19.71
C ALA A 227 70.87 -7.44 -18.86
N PHE A 228 71.28 -8.54 -19.46
CA PHE A 228 72.04 -9.59 -18.77
C PHE A 228 73.54 -9.30 -18.79
N THR A 229 74.22 -9.69 -17.72
CA THR A 229 75.65 -9.47 -17.49
C THR A 229 76.32 -10.79 -17.08
N VAL A 230 77.64 -10.85 -17.19
CA VAL A 230 78.44 -12.02 -16.77
C VAL A 230 79.66 -11.57 -15.99
N ARG A 231 80.15 -12.45 -15.10
CA ARG A 231 81.42 -12.33 -14.41
C ARG A 231 82.39 -13.42 -14.85
N TYR A 232 83.68 -13.09 -14.90
CA TYR A 232 84.76 -14.01 -15.27
C TYR A 232 85.62 -14.34 -14.05
N SER A 233 86.05 -15.59 -13.94
CA SER A 233 86.98 -16.04 -12.89
C SER A 233 87.95 -17.08 -13.46
N GLY A 234 89.24 -16.95 -13.14
CA GLY A 234 90.28 -17.88 -13.59
C GLY A 234 91.23 -17.36 -14.67
N PHE A 235 91.11 -16.09 -15.08
CA PHE A 235 92.16 -15.47 -15.91
C PHE A 235 93.48 -15.46 -15.14
N VAL A 236 94.56 -15.81 -15.84
CA VAL A 236 95.92 -15.83 -15.31
C VAL A 236 96.70 -14.61 -15.79
N ASP A 237 97.70 -14.22 -15.01
CA ASP A 237 98.70 -13.20 -15.38
C ASP A 237 98.12 -11.84 -15.82
N GLY A 238 97.03 -11.41 -15.16
CA GLY A 238 96.38 -10.12 -15.41
C GLY A 238 95.58 -10.03 -16.70
N GLN A 239 95.33 -11.16 -17.37
CA GLN A 239 94.47 -11.21 -18.56
C GLN A 239 93.00 -10.93 -18.22
N ASP A 240 92.24 -10.56 -19.26
CA ASP A 240 90.81 -10.26 -19.18
C ASP A 240 90.04 -10.87 -20.38
N SER A 241 88.79 -10.46 -20.57
CA SER A 241 87.92 -10.97 -21.65
C SER A 241 88.49 -10.80 -23.06
N ASN A 242 89.49 -9.92 -23.27
CA ASN A 242 90.15 -9.77 -24.56
C ASN A 242 91.03 -10.99 -24.94
N ALA A 243 91.35 -11.86 -23.98
CA ALA A 243 92.05 -13.13 -24.22
C ALA A 243 91.12 -14.23 -24.79
N LEU A 244 89.84 -13.92 -24.99
CA LEU A 244 88.83 -14.84 -25.52
C LEU A 244 88.47 -14.49 -26.96
N SER A 245 87.95 -15.47 -27.68
CA SER A 245 87.40 -15.32 -29.03
C SER A 245 85.92 -15.71 -29.07
N GLY A 246 85.23 -15.35 -30.15
CA GLY A 246 83.79 -15.58 -30.31
C GLY A 246 82.95 -14.39 -29.83
N THR A 247 81.63 -14.59 -29.79
CA THR A 247 80.66 -13.57 -29.38
C THR A 247 79.92 -14.06 -28.15
N LEU A 248 79.95 -13.28 -27.07
CA LEU A 248 79.19 -13.60 -25.87
C LEU A 248 77.69 -13.52 -26.17
N VAL A 249 76.99 -14.63 -25.95
CA VAL A 249 75.53 -14.70 -26.02
C VAL A 249 75.01 -14.96 -24.61
N VAL A 250 74.17 -14.05 -24.11
CA VAL A 250 73.48 -14.18 -22.82
C VAL A 250 71.99 -14.10 -23.06
N ASN A 251 71.25 -15.16 -22.75
CA ASN A 251 69.81 -15.22 -23.00
C ASN A 251 69.07 -16.01 -21.92
N THR A 252 67.74 -15.91 -21.95
CA THR A 252 66.85 -16.69 -21.08
C THR A 252 65.65 -17.15 -21.92
N PRO A 253 65.03 -18.31 -21.64
CA PRO A 253 63.77 -18.69 -22.26
C PRO A 253 62.59 -17.82 -21.80
N ALA A 254 62.75 -17.03 -20.74
CA ALA A 254 61.68 -16.17 -20.24
C ALA A 254 61.39 -14.98 -21.17
N ALA A 255 60.11 -14.72 -21.46
CA ALA A 255 59.59 -13.54 -22.15
C ALA A 255 58.89 -12.59 -21.17
N SER A 256 58.39 -11.44 -21.64
CA SER A 256 57.60 -10.50 -20.80
C SER A 256 56.37 -11.15 -20.16
N SER A 257 55.76 -12.12 -20.82
CA SER A 257 54.60 -12.88 -20.36
C SER A 257 54.92 -14.17 -19.59
N SER A 258 56.20 -14.48 -19.36
CA SER A 258 56.55 -15.68 -18.61
C SER A 258 56.06 -15.57 -17.17
N PRO A 259 55.39 -16.61 -16.62
CA PRO A 259 54.87 -16.62 -15.26
C PRO A 259 55.88 -16.25 -14.17
N ALA A 260 55.39 -15.87 -12.99
CA ALA A 260 56.27 -15.67 -11.85
C ALA A 260 56.99 -16.98 -11.50
N GLY A 261 58.31 -16.90 -11.28
CA GLY A 261 59.14 -18.09 -11.17
C GLY A 261 60.62 -17.80 -11.40
N ALA A 262 61.43 -18.86 -11.41
CA ALA A 262 62.87 -18.79 -11.67
C ALA A 262 63.17 -19.37 -13.05
N TYR A 263 63.90 -18.62 -13.86
CA TYR A 263 64.30 -19.02 -15.21
C TYR A 263 65.81 -18.94 -15.35
N PRO A 264 66.48 -19.87 -16.04
CA PRO A 264 67.92 -19.79 -16.22
C PRO A 264 68.30 -18.64 -17.15
N ILE A 265 69.46 -18.04 -16.89
CA ILE A 265 70.16 -17.10 -17.77
C ILE A 265 71.41 -17.82 -18.26
N HIS A 266 71.40 -18.22 -19.52
CA HIS A 266 72.47 -18.97 -20.14
C HIS A 266 73.50 -18.05 -20.75
N ALA A 267 74.78 -18.23 -20.41
CA ALA A 267 75.92 -17.63 -21.10
C ALA A 267 76.58 -18.65 -22.03
N SER A 268 76.97 -18.25 -23.23
CA SER A 268 77.64 -19.12 -24.20
C SER A 268 78.41 -18.32 -25.27
N GLY A 269 79.06 -19.02 -26.20
CA GLY A 269 79.58 -18.43 -27.44
C GLY A 269 81.04 -17.95 -27.42
N LEU A 270 81.69 -17.99 -26.25
CA LEU A 270 83.12 -17.68 -26.11
C LEU A 270 83.99 -18.94 -26.12
N SER A 271 85.18 -18.83 -26.70
CA SER A 271 86.19 -19.88 -26.77
C SER A 271 87.59 -19.32 -26.52
N SER A 272 88.55 -20.19 -26.18
CA SER A 272 89.95 -19.82 -26.05
C SER A 272 90.85 -21.00 -26.41
N THR A 273 92.04 -20.69 -26.95
CA THR A 273 93.09 -21.67 -27.18
C THR A 273 93.94 -21.93 -25.94
N ASN A 274 93.83 -21.11 -24.89
CA ASN A 274 94.64 -21.23 -23.67
C ASN A 274 93.81 -21.57 -22.41
N TYR A 275 92.48 -21.49 -22.50
CA TYR A 275 91.57 -21.78 -21.40
C TYR A 275 90.55 -22.85 -21.77
N THR A 276 90.28 -23.76 -20.84
CA THR A 276 89.07 -24.57 -20.84
C THR A 276 87.95 -23.75 -20.19
N ILE A 277 87.00 -23.28 -21.01
CA ILE A 277 85.91 -22.41 -20.56
C ILE A 277 84.73 -23.25 -20.07
N SER A 278 84.24 -22.94 -18.88
CA SER A 278 82.99 -23.46 -18.32
C SER A 278 81.99 -22.32 -18.12
N PHE A 279 80.77 -22.49 -18.59
CA PHE A 279 79.68 -21.55 -18.37
C PHE A 279 78.82 -22.01 -17.20
N VAL A 280 78.47 -21.06 -16.33
CA VAL A 280 77.56 -21.27 -15.21
C VAL A 280 76.35 -20.36 -15.40
N ASP A 281 75.17 -20.96 -15.40
CA ASP A 281 73.92 -20.23 -15.58
C ASP A 281 73.63 -19.34 -14.36
N GLY A 282 73.12 -18.15 -14.62
CA GLY A 282 72.46 -17.30 -13.62
C GLY A 282 70.97 -17.61 -13.58
N THR A 283 70.25 -16.91 -12.71
CA THR A 283 68.80 -17.05 -12.55
C THR A 283 68.12 -15.70 -12.74
N LEU A 284 67.15 -15.63 -13.66
CA LEU A 284 66.16 -14.57 -13.74
C LEU A 284 64.97 -14.91 -12.84
N LYS A 285 64.81 -14.18 -11.74
CA LYS A 285 63.63 -14.25 -10.88
C LYS A 285 62.53 -13.33 -11.39
N VAL A 286 61.43 -13.89 -11.88
CA VAL A 286 60.20 -13.16 -12.20
C VAL A 286 59.35 -13.08 -10.95
N ASN A 287 59.23 -11.88 -10.38
CA ASN A 287 58.37 -11.60 -9.24
C ASN A 287 56.93 -11.37 -9.71
N LYS A 288 55.96 -11.66 -8.83
CA LYS A 288 54.54 -11.39 -9.08
C LYS A 288 54.30 -9.89 -9.30
N ALA A 289 53.40 -9.55 -10.22
CA ALA A 289 52.95 -8.17 -10.43
C ALA A 289 51.95 -7.75 -9.33
N PRO A 290 51.97 -6.50 -8.86
CA PRO A 290 50.96 -6.03 -7.92
C PRO A 290 49.60 -5.91 -8.60
N LEU A 291 48.54 -6.42 -7.97
CA LEU A 291 47.16 -6.29 -8.44
C LEU A 291 46.26 -5.92 -7.26
N THR A 292 45.42 -4.90 -7.42
CA THR A 292 44.45 -4.52 -6.38
C THR A 292 43.08 -5.03 -6.76
N ALA A 293 42.45 -5.81 -5.86
CA ALA A 293 41.06 -6.21 -5.95
C ALA A 293 40.26 -5.41 -4.92
N SER A 294 39.23 -4.69 -5.37
CA SER A 294 38.38 -3.84 -4.53
C SER A 294 36.95 -4.34 -4.57
N ALA A 295 36.34 -4.58 -3.42
CA ALA A 295 34.89 -4.77 -3.37
C ALA A 295 34.22 -3.44 -3.74
N ASP A 296 33.25 -3.49 -4.64
CA ASP A 296 32.54 -2.29 -5.06
C ASP A 296 31.59 -1.82 -3.95
N ASN A 297 31.58 -0.51 -3.68
CA ASN A 297 30.60 0.06 -2.77
C ASN A 297 29.19 -0.11 -3.33
N GLN A 298 28.27 -0.57 -2.50
CA GLN A 298 26.87 -0.78 -2.88
C GLN A 298 25.93 -0.09 -1.90
N SER A 299 24.68 0.06 -2.32
CA SER A 299 23.63 0.56 -1.43
C SER A 299 22.31 -0.14 -1.70
N ARG A 300 21.46 -0.21 -0.67
CA ARG A 300 20.08 -0.68 -0.79
C ARG A 300 19.21 -0.02 0.27
N VAL A 301 17.90 -0.11 0.08
CA VAL A 301 16.93 0.35 1.08
C VAL A 301 16.71 -0.72 2.15
N TYR A 302 16.45 -0.31 3.38
CA TYR A 302 16.04 -1.20 4.48
C TYR A 302 14.86 -2.11 4.05
N GLY A 303 14.93 -3.39 4.39
CA GLY A 303 13.97 -4.42 3.98
C GLY A 303 14.20 -5.10 2.63
N LEU A 304 15.15 -4.64 1.80
CA LEU A 304 15.26 -5.08 0.40
C LEU A 304 16.25 -6.20 0.01
N ALA A 305 16.83 -7.08 0.83
CA ALA A 305 17.85 -8.06 0.36
C ALA A 305 19.10 -7.47 -0.37
N ASN A 306 20.24 -8.15 -0.23
CA ASN A 306 21.47 -7.65 -0.85
C ASN A 306 21.47 -7.96 -2.35
N SER A 307 21.91 -6.98 -3.16
CA SER A 307 22.32 -7.24 -4.53
C SER A 307 23.55 -8.15 -4.57
N ALA A 308 23.85 -8.74 -5.73
CA ALA A 308 25.07 -9.48 -5.93
C ALA A 308 26.29 -8.55 -5.70
N LEU A 309 27.18 -8.95 -4.79
CA LEU A 309 28.40 -8.22 -4.50
C LEU A 309 29.38 -8.37 -5.67
N THR A 310 30.04 -7.28 -6.04
CA THR A 310 30.96 -7.23 -7.20
C THR A 310 32.36 -6.80 -6.76
N ILE A 311 33.36 -7.20 -7.55
CA ILE A 311 34.77 -6.91 -7.29
C ILE A 311 35.36 -6.28 -8.56
N SER A 312 36.01 -5.13 -8.41
CA SER A 312 36.79 -4.46 -9.45
C SER A 312 38.28 -4.72 -9.25
N TYR A 313 39.02 -4.84 -10.36
CA TYR A 313 40.46 -5.11 -10.35
C TYR A 313 41.23 -4.01 -11.07
N SER A 314 42.40 -3.65 -10.55
CA SER A 314 43.32 -2.70 -11.20
C SER A 314 44.77 -3.18 -11.09
N GLY A 315 45.52 -3.06 -12.19
CA GLY A 315 46.93 -3.47 -12.28
C GLY A 315 47.21 -4.70 -13.14
N PHE A 316 46.23 -5.24 -13.88
CA PHE A 316 46.49 -6.31 -14.86
C PHE A 316 47.49 -5.84 -15.92
N VAL A 317 48.39 -6.73 -16.29
CA VAL A 317 49.37 -6.58 -17.37
C VAL A 317 49.12 -7.64 -18.44
N ASN A 318 49.83 -7.59 -19.57
CA ASN A 318 49.72 -8.58 -20.65
C ASN A 318 48.31 -8.78 -21.27
N GLY A 319 47.35 -7.88 -21.01
CA GLY A 319 45.97 -8.03 -21.47
C GLY A 319 45.13 -8.97 -20.60
N ASP A 320 45.63 -9.35 -19.41
CA ASP A 320 44.93 -10.19 -18.47
C ASP A 320 43.64 -9.52 -17.96
N THR A 321 42.71 -10.36 -17.52
CA THR A 321 41.42 -9.96 -16.93
C THR A 321 41.17 -10.77 -15.66
N ALA A 322 40.04 -10.55 -14.99
CA ALA A 322 39.69 -11.29 -13.77
C ALA A 322 39.71 -12.83 -13.95
N SER A 323 39.52 -13.34 -15.17
CA SER A 323 39.62 -14.77 -15.49
C SER A 323 41.03 -15.35 -15.37
N ALA A 324 42.06 -14.50 -15.31
CA ALA A 324 43.45 -14.90 -15.13
C ALA A 324 43.80 -15.20 -13.66
N ILE A 325 42.88 -14.91 -12.72
CA ILE A 325 43.10 -15.15 -11.29
C ILE A 325 42.75 -16.61 -10.94
N ASP A 326 43.75 -17.37 -10.50
CA ASP A 326 43.60 -18.80 -10.18
C ASP A 326 42.55 -19.06 -9.09
N LEU A 327 42.61 -18.28 -7.99
CA LEU A 327 41.63 -18.30 -6.92
C LEU A 327 41.13 -16.88 -6.66
N PRO A 328 39.98 -16.49 -7.27
CA PRO A 328 39.43 -15.15 -7.09
C PRO A 328 39.05 -14.87 -5.62
N PRO A 329 39.24 -13.63 -5.13
CA PRO A 329 38.68 -13.21 -3.86
C PRO A 329 37.15 -13.31 -3.85
N VAL A 330 36.59 -13.57 -2.68
CA VAL A 330 35.15 -13.65 -2.43
C VAL A 330 34.73 -12.45 -1.60
N ALA A 331 33.76 -11.68 -2.13
CA ALA A 331 33.14 -10.57 -1.42
C ALA A 331 32.01 -11.09 -0.52
N ASN A 332 32.05 -10.71 0.75
CA ASN A 332 31.04 -11.08 1.75
C ASN A 332 30.60 -9.87 2.56
N THR A 333 29.37 -9.88 3.04
CA THR A 333 28.89 -8.92 4.04
C THR A 333 28.04 -9.65 5.06
N THR A 334 28.09 -9.20 6.32
CA THR A 334 27.24 -9.73 7.39
C THR A 334 25.83 -9.14 7.38
N ALA A 335 25.59 -8.10 6.57
CA ALA A 335 24.28 -7.49 6.45
C ALA A 335 23.29 -8.45 5.79
N THR A 336 22.10 -8.61 6.35
CA THR A 336 20.98 -9.40 5.83
C THR A 336 19.81 -8.48 5.48
N ALA A 337 18.76 -8.97 4.80
CA ALA A 337 17.60 -8.15 4.43
C ALA A 337 16.99 -7.34 5.60
N THR A 338 17.10 -7.85 6.84
CA THR A 338 16.61 -7.27 8.09
C THR A 338 17.63 -6.41 8.83
N SER A 339 18.86 -6.27 8.34
CA SER A 339 19.84 -5.37 8.93
C SER A 339 19.37 -3.92 8.87
N ASN A 340 19.47 -3.23 10.00
CA ASN A 340 19.07 -1.84 10.17
C ASN A 340 19.76 -0.89 9.18
N ALA A 341 19.19 0.29 8.97
CA ALA A 341 19.85 1.33 8.18
C ALA A 341 21.20 1.71 8.83
N GLY A 342 22.22 1.90 7.99
CA GLY A 342 23.59 2.06 8.45
C GLY A 342 24.60 1.63 7.39
N THR A 343 25.87 1.56 7.79
CA THR A 343 26.96 1.12 6.91
C THR A 343 27.51 -0.22 7.39
N TYR A 344 27.68 -1.14 6.45
CA TYR A 344 28.18 -2.49 6.70
C TYR A 344 29.38 -2.75 5.81
N PRO A 345 30.45 -3.38 6.32
CA PRO A 345 31.60 -3.70 5.49
C PRO A 345 31.23 -4.79 4.46
N ILE A 346 31.76 -4.63 3.25
CA ILE A 346 31.87 -5.69 2.25
C ILE A 346 33.33 -6.14 2.29
N THR A 347 33.59 -7.22 3.02
CA THR A 347 34.95 -7.73 3.22
C THR A 347 35.33 -8.65 2.08
N LEU A 348 36.52 -8.45 1.53
CA LEU A 348 37.13 -9.41 0.61
C LEU A 348 37.91 -10.46 1.40
N SER A 349 37.65 -11.72 1.08
CA SER A 349 38.30 -12.87 1.72
C SER A 349 38.74 -13.89 0.69
N SER A 350 39.83 -14.59 1.00
CA SER A 350 40.49 -15.48 0.02
C SER A 350 40.98 -14.68 -1.20
N GLY A 351 41.83 -15.27 -2.04
CA GLY A 351 42.47 -14.54 -3.13
C GLY A 351 43.94 -14.93 -3.24
N ASN A 352 44.29 -15.71 -4.26
CA ASN A 352 45.66 -16.01 -4.60
C ASN A 352 45.79 -16.20 -6.11
N ASP A 353 46.94 -15.83 -6.64
CA ASP A 353 47.27 -16.00 -8.04
C ASP A 353 48.76 -16.29 -8.16
N ASP A 354 49.15 -17.12 -9.11
CA ASP A 354 50.55 -17.48 -9.30
C ASP A 354 51.40 -16.32 -9.88
N ASN A 355 50.80 -15.37 -10.60
CA ASN A 355 51.48 -14.26 -11.28
C ASN A 355 51.23 -12.89 -10.64
N TYR A 356 50.17 -12.74 -9.85
CA TYR A 356 49.78 -11.50 -9.20
C TYR A 356 49.85 -11.58 -7.67
N ALA A 357 50.41 -10.54 -7.06
CA ALA A 357 50.34 -10.30 -5.62
C ALA A 357 49.09 -9.45 -5.35
N LEU A 358 48.02 -10.10 -4.88
CA LEU A 358 46.73 -9.48 -4.62
C LEU A 358 46.77 -8.61 -3.36
N THR A 359 46.39 -7.34 -3.49
CA THR A 359 46.03 -6.44 -2.40
C THR A 359 44.51 -6.33 -2.35
N LEU A 360 43.90 -6.71 -1.23
CA LEU A 360 42.45 -6.71 -1.06
C LEU A 360 42.00 -5.40 -0.40
N VAL A 361 41.02 -4.75 -1.00
CA VAL A 361 40.41 -3.52 -0.49
C VAL A 361 38.92 -3.77 -0.25
N ASP A 362 38.50 -3.61 1.00
CA ASP A 362 37.11 -3.79 1.40
C ASP A 362 36.24 -2.64 0.88
N GLY A 363 34.99 -2.98 0.56
CA GLY A 363 33.95 -2.05 0.17
C GLY A 363 32.98 -1.78 1.31
N THR A 364 31.95 -1.01 1.01
CA THR A 364 30.89 -0.67 1.97
C THR A 364 29.52 -0.90 1.34
N LEU A 365 28.64 -1.56 2.08
CA LEU A 365 27.21 -1.63 1.81
C LEU A 365 26.50 -0.61 2.67
N THR A 366 25.90 0.40 2.04
CA THR A 366 25.06 1.39 2.73
C THR A 366 23.60 0.97 2.68
N VAL A 367 23.00 0.66 3.83
CA VAL A 367 21.56 0.44 3.96
C VAL A 367 20.92 1.79 4.28
N THR A 368 20.14 2.32 3.34
CA THR A 368 19.40 3.57 3.51
C THR A 368 18.04 3.32 4.16
N LYS A 369 17.50 4.33 4.84
CA LYS A 369 16.19 4.23 5.50
C LYS A 369 15.09 3.98 4.47
N ALA A 370 14.13 3.12 4.81
CA ALA A 370 12.94 2.88 3.99
C ALA A 370 11.97 4.07 4.11
N PRO A 371 11.32 4.49 3.01
CA PRO A 371 10.30 5.53 3.09
C PRO A 371 9.07 5.01 3.85
N LEU A 372 8.61 5.77 4.83
CA LEU A 372 7.38 5.47 5.57
C LEU A 372 6.51 6.71 5.63
N THR A 373 5.24 6.58 5.26
CA THR A 373 4.29 7.70 5.36
C THR A 373 3.49 7.55 6.64
N ALA A 374 3.54 8.56 7.50
CA ALA A 374 2.64 8.71 8.65
C ALA A 374 1.58 9.75 8.30
N ARG A 375 0.31 9.36 8.37
CA ARG A 375 -0.83 10.19 7.99
C ARG A 375 -1.75 10.36 9.19
N ALA A 376 -2.01 11.61 9.59
CA ALA A 376 -3.07 11.86 10.54
C ALA A 376 -4.42 11.51 9.90
N ASP A 377 -5.19 10.67 10.56
CA ASP A 377 -6.50 10.28 10.05
C ASP A 377 -7.45 11.47 10.12
N ASN A 378 -8.26 11.64 9.08
CA ASN A 378 -9.30 12.68 9.10
C ASN A 378 -10.34 12.31 10.16
N GLN A 379 -10.71 13.30 10.98
CA GLN A 379 -11.68 13.13 12.06
C GLN A 379 -12.84 14.10 11.88
N SER A 380 -13.94 13.83 12.58
CA SER A 380 -15.07 14.76 12.62
C SER A 380 -15.76 14.76 13.98
N ARG A 381 -16.39 15.88 14.31
CA ARG A 381 -17.25 16.02 15.49
C ARG A 381 -18.28 17.12 15.29
N GLY A 382 -19.36 17.09 16.06
CA GLY A 382 -20.31 18.20 16.14
C GLY A 382 -19.79 19.36 16.98
N TYR A 383 -20.30 20.58 16.72
CA TYR A 383 -20.06 21.76 17.55
C TYR A 383 -20.36 21.49 19.04
N GLY A 384 -19.49 21.96 19.94
CA GLY A 384 -19.61 21.76 21.39
C GLY A 384 -19.16 20.39 21.92
N GLN A 385 -18.90 19.41 21.05
CA GLN A 385 -18.35 18.10 21.45
C GLN A 385 -16.83 18.17 21.64
N ALA A 386 -16.28 17.31 22.52
CA ALA A 386 -14.84 17.15 22.68
C ALA A 386 -14.19 16.65 21.39
N ASN A 387 -12.90 16.96 21.20
CA ASN A 387 -12.15 16.39 20.08
C ASN A 387 -12.08 14.86 20.23
N PRO A 388 -12.34 14.10 19.14
CA PRO A 388 -12.07 12.67 19.13
C PRO A 388 -10.56 12.43 19.31
N ALA A 389 -10.20 11.20 19.71
CA ALA A 389 -8.81 10.80 19.74
C ALA A 389 -8.20 10.95 18.33
N LEU A 390 -7.08 11.67 18.24
CA LEU A 390 -6.37 11.86 16.99
C LEU A 390 -5.52 10.61 16.73
N THR A 391 -5.76 9.93 15.62
CA THR A 391 -5.08 8.69 15.24
C THR A 391 -4.15 8.93 14.05
N ILE A 392 -3.13 8.09 13.93
CA ILE A 392 -2.14 8.14 12.85
C ILE A 392 -2.13 6.76 12.17
N SER A 393 -2.34 6.75 10.86
CA SER A 393 -2.15 5.59 10.01
C SER A 393 -0.77 5.62 9.36
N TYR A 394 -0.14 4.47 9.23
CA TYR A 394 1.19 4.33 8.61
C TYR A 394 1.10 3.45 7.36
N SER A 395 1.86 3.79 6.33
CA SER A 395 2.01 2.97 5.13
C SER A 395 3.46 2.94 4.67
N GLY A 396 3.94 1.76 4.26
CA GLY A 396 5.32 1.55 3.80
C GLY A 396 6.21 0.72 4.73
N PHE A 397 5.68 0.11 5.80
CA PHE A 397 6.45 -0.83 6.61
C PHE A 397 6.93 -2.02 5.76
N VAL A 398 8.15 -2.46 6.01
CA VAL A 398 8.80 -3.64 5.43
C VAL A 398 9.14 -4.63 6.55
N ASN A 399 9.63 -5.83 6.23
CA ASN A 399 10.04 -6.84 7.23
C ASN A 399 8.98 -7.24 8.28
N ALA A 400 7.69 -7.06 7.98
CA ALA A 400 6.58 -7.22 8.92
C ALA A 400 6.60 -6.26 10.14
N ASP A 401 7.32 -5.14 10.01
CA ASP A 401 7.32 -4.06 10.99
C ASP A 401 5.92 -3.43 11.13
N THR A 402 5.68 -2.79 12.27
CA THR A 402 4.40 -2.16 12.60
C THR A 402 4.66 -0.82 13.31
N ALA A 403 3.61 -0.04 13.59
CA ALA A 403 3.76 1.24 14.31
C ALA A 403 4.51 1.13 15.66
N ALA A 404 4.57 -0.06 16.27
CA ALA A 404 5.31 -0.31 17.50
C ALA A 404 6.83 -0.29 17.33
N THR A 405 7.34 -0.40 16.09
CA THR A 405 8.79 -0.37 15.82
C THR A 405 9.32 1.04 15.64
N ILE A 406 8.46 2.06 15.58
CA ILE A 406 8.89 3.46 15.45
C ILE A 406 9.51 3.91 16.77
N ASP A 407 10.81 4.27 16.75
CA ASP A 407 11.54 4.69 17.95
C ASP A 407 10.89 5.90 18.64
N VAL A 408 10.58 6.95 17.86
CA VAL A 408 9.88 8.15 18.31
C VAL A 408 8.68 8.37 17.41
N PRO A 409 7.45 8.04 17.83
CA PRO A 409 6.28 8.23 16.99
C PRO A 409 5.94 9.72 16.81
N PRO A 410 5.50 10.15 15.62
CA PRO A 410 4.95 11.48 15.41
C PRO A 410 3.73 11.73 16.29
N VAL A 411 3.51 12.99 16.64
CA VAL A 411 2.39 13.43 17.47
C VAL A 411 1.38 14.17 16.61
N ALA A 412 0.11 13.74 16.66
CA ALA A 412 -1.00 14.43 16.03
C ALA A 412 -1.58 15.49 16.97
N SER A 413 -1.76 16.71 16.47
CA SER A 413 -2.34 17.81 17.23
C SER A 413 -3.30 18.63 16.37
N THR A 414 -4.22 19.35 17.01
CA THR A 414 -5.07 20.33 16.34
C THR A 414 -5.27 21.52 17.26
N THR A 415 -5.39 22.71 16.67
CA THR A 415 -5.72 23.94 17.41
C THR A 415 -7.22 24.06 17.70
N ALA A 416 -8.05 23.20 17.10
CA ALA A 416 -9.48 23.18 17.36
C ALA A 416 -9.74 22.77 18.82
N THR A 417 -10.57 23.54 19.51
CA THR A 417 -11.06 23.24 20.87
C THR A 417 -12.55 22.87 20.79
N ALA A 418 -13.17 22.37 21.87
CA ALA A 418 -14.60 22.01 21.85
C ALA A 418 -15.53 23.17 21.40
N THR A 419 -15.10 24.42 21.60
CA THR A 419 -15.81 25.65 21.23
C THR A 419 -15.47 26.18 19.84
N SER A 420 -14.56 25.55 19.11
CA SER A 420 -14.25 25.93 17.73
C SER A 420 -15.51 25.85 16.85
N THR A 421 -15.78 26.92 16.09
CA THR A 421 -16.95 27.06 15.21
C THR A 421 -16.97 26.00 14.11
N ALA A 422 -18.11 25.81 13.45
CA ALA A 422 -18.22 24.92 12.30
C ALA A 422 -17.18 25.29 11.21
N GLY A 423 -16.50 24.29 10.67
CA GLY A 423 -15.41 24.47 9.71
C GLY A 423 -14.40 23.33 9.74
N THR A 424 -13.38 23.43 8.89
CA THR A 424 -12.25 22.48 8.83
C THR A 424 -11.04 23.05 9.55
N TYR A 425 -10.45 22.23 10.41
CA TYR A 425 -9.25 22.55 11.16
C TYR A 425 -8.17 21.52 10.83
N PRO A 426 -6.91 21.92 10.64
CA PRO A 426 -5.84 20.96 10.38
C PRO A 426 -5.58 20.09 11.61
N ILE A 427 -5.34 18.81 11.36
CA ILE A 427 -4.68 17.90 12.30
C ILE A 427 -3.23 17.80 11.81
N THR A 428 -2.35 18.54 12.47
CA THR A 428 -0.94 18.60 12.09
C THR A 428 -0.15 17.49 12.76
N LEU A 429 0.71 16.83 12.00
CA LEU A 429 1.71 15.92 12.52
C LEU A 429 3.02 16.67 12.80
N SER A 430 3.65 16.37 13.92
CA SER A 430 4.98 16.91 14.26
C SER A 430 5.84 15.88 14.97
N GLY A 431 7.17 16.07 14.90
CA GLY A 431 8.13 15.10 15.43
C GLY A 431 8.19 13.84 14.56
N GLY A 432 8.48 12.69 15.18
CA GLY A 432 8.64 11.44 14.46
C GLY A 432 10.08 11.20 14.01
N SER A 433 10.71 10.15 14.50
CA SER A 433 12.00 9.67 13.99
C SER A 433 12.14 8.19 14.24
N ASP A 434 12.81 7.51 13.32
CA ASP A 434 13.10 6.09 13.40
C ASP A 434 14.47 5.82 12.76
N ASP A 435 15.22 4.87 13.30
CA ASP A 435 16.55 4.54 12.78
C ASP A 435 16.51 3.87 11.39
N ASN A 436 15.44 3.17 11.05
CA ASN A 436 15.26 2.40 9.82
C ASN A 436 14.32 3.04 8.80
N TYR A 437 13.44 3.94 9.23
CA TYR A 437 12.43 4.59 8.39
C TYR A 437 12.64 6.09 8.26
N ALA A 438 12.55 6.59 7.04
CA ALA A 438 12.47 8.01 6.74
C ALA A 438 10.99 8.42 6.73
N LEU A 439 10.53 9.06 7.81
CA LEU A 439 9.13 9.46 7.94
C LEU A 439 8.80 10.65 7.03
N THR A 440 7.72 10.49 6.26
CA THR A 440 7.03 11.57 5.57
C THR A 440 5.70 11.82 6.28
N LEU A 441 5.51 13.03 6.81
CA LEU A 441 4.32 13.39 7.57
C LEU A 441 3.25 13.98 6.65
N VAL A 442 2.04 13.47 6.75
CA VAL A 442 0.88 13.96 6.02
C VAL A 442 -0.22 14.36 7.00
N ASP A 443 -0.52 15.65 7.00
CA ASP A 443 -1.57 16.21 7.86
C ASP A 443 -2.96 15.70 7.48
N GLY A 444 -3.82 15.61 8.49
CA GLY A 444 -5.22 15.26 8.37
C GLY A 444 -6.10 16.49 8.57
N THR A 445 -7.41 16.29 8.51
CA THR A 445 -8.39 17.35 8.80
C THR A 445 -9.38 16.91 9.88
N LEU A 446 -9.60 17.79 10.85
CA LEU A 446 -10.73 17.71 11.77
C LEU A 446 -11.86 18.56 11.20
N THR A 447 -12.95 17.93 10.82
CA THR A 447 -14.16 18.64 10.40
C THR A 447 -15.07 18.84 11.61
N VAL A 448 -15.25 20.10 12.01
CA VAL A 448 -16.30 20.48 12.96
C VAL A 448 -17.56 20.73 12.16
N THR A 449 -18.51 19.81 12.24
CA THR A 449 -19.79 19.97 11.57
C THR A 449 -20.65 20.97 12.35
N ALA A 450 -21.35 21.83 11.61
CA ALA A 450 -22.38 22.69 12.20
C ALA A 450 -23.39 21.82 12.93
N ALA A 451 -23.87 22.29 14.08
CA ALA A 451 -25.01 21.68 14.74
C ALA A 451 -26.15 21.57 13.72
N PRO A 452 -26.76 20.39 13.51
CA PRO A 452 -27.93 20.30 12.66
C PRO A 452 -28.98 21.31 13.14
N PRO A 453 -29.71 21.98 12.22
CA PRO A 453 -30.75 22.93 12.58
C PRO A 453 -31.75 22.27 13.54
N PRO A 454 -32.29 23.02 14.50
CA PRO A 454 -33.26 22.48 15.44
C PRO A 454 -34.50 22.03 14.66
N THR A 455 -34.95 20.81 14.92
CA THR A 455 -36.15 20.24 14.31
C THR A 455 -37.37 20.65 15.12
N ILE A 456 -38.30 21.38 14.51
CA ILE A 456 -39.60 21.69 15.11
C ILE A 456 -40.48 20.45 15.03
N THR A 457 -40.72 19.82 16.18
CA THR A 457 -41.51 18.58 16.32
C THR A 457 -42.99 18.85 16.59
N GLY A 458 -43.34 20.07 17.01
CA GLY A 458 -44.71 20.51 17.24
C GLY A 458 -44.90 21.94 16.78
N GLN A 459 -45.72 22.10 15.74
CA GLN A 459 -46.03 23.39 15.15
C GLN A 459 -47.06 24.16 15.99
N PRO A 460 -46.95 25.50 16.08
CA PRO A 460 -48.03 26.31 16.63
C PRO A 460 -49.31 26.09 15.81
N GLN A 461 -50.44 26.01 16.51
CA GLN A 461 -51.75 25.72 15.91
C GLN A 461 -52.56 27.01 15.78
N ASN A 462 -53.34 27.13 14.71
CA ASN A 462 -54.31 28.23 14.56
C ASN A 462 -55.20 28.32 15.80
N GLN A 463 -55.46 29.54 16.26
CA GLN A 463 -56.34 29.81 17.39
C GLN A 463 -57.48 30.71 16.93
N THR A 464 -58.70 30.43 17.40
CA THR A 464 -59.83 31.36 17.34
C THR A 464 -60.27 31.62 18.75
N VAL A 465 -60.27 32.88 19.17
CA VAL A 465 -60.71 33.29 20.51
C VAL A 465 -61.74 34.40 20.38
N ASN A 466 -62.67 34.49 21.32
CA ASN A 466 -63.56 35.65 21.38
C ASN A 466 -62.79 36.90 21.79
N LEU A 467 -63.33 38.07 21.44
CA LEU A 467 -62.83 39.37 21.89
C LEU A 467 -62.56 39.38 23.41
N GLY A 468 -61.34 39.75 23.80
CA GLY A 468 -60.88 39.74 25.19
C GLY A 468 -60.48 38.36 25.75
N GLY A 469 -60.59 37.30 24.94
CA GLY A 469 -60.12 35.96 25.28
C GLY A 469 -58.59 35.84 25.36
N THR A 470 -58.10 34.69 25.82
CA THR A 470 -56.65 34.39 25.84
C THR A 470 -56.31 33.39 24.75
N ALA A 471 -55.39 33.76 23.86
CA ALA A 471 -54.82 32.84 22.88
C ALA A 471 -53.44 32.36 23.34
N GLN A 472 -53.16 31.08 23.20
CA GLN A 472 -51.86 30.50 23.53
C GLN A 472 -51.32 29.70 22.34
N PHE A 473 -50.15 30.10 21.86
CA PHE A 473 -49.39 29.35 20.86
C PHE A 473 -48.26 28.61 21.56
N ASN A 474 -48.07 27.33 21.21
CA ASN A 474 -47.01 26.51 21.77
C ASN A 474 -46.17 25.95 20.62
N VAL A 475 -44.86 25.84 20.84
CA VAL A 475 -43.93 25.15 19.95
C VAL A 475 -43.17 24.09 20.72
N THR A 476 -42.91 22.95 20.09
CA THR A 476 -41.92 21.99 20.58
C THR A 476 -40.84 21.81 19.52
N ALA A 477 -39.58 21.90 19.94
CA ALA A 477 -38.43 21.74 19.06
C ALA A 477 -37.36 20.91 19.77
N THR A 478 -36.63 20.12 19.00
CA THR A 478 -35.52 19.29 19.47
C THR A 478 -34.29 19.59 18.62
N GLY A 479 -33.12 19.63 19.24
CA GLY A 479 -31.88 19.92 18.54
C GLY A 479 -30.72 19.90 19.51
N PRO A 480 -29.48 19.73 19.02
CA PRO A 480 -28.30 19.80 19.85
C PRO A 480 -28.05 21.25 20.32
N GLY A 481 -27.52 21.40 21.54
CA GLY A 481 -27.20 22.70 22.14
C GLY A 481 -28.36 23.38 22.88
N ILE A 482 -28.16 24.62 23.27
CA ILE A 482 -29.19 25.47 23.89
C ILE A 482 -30.08 26.01 22.77
N LEU A 483 -31.39 25.74 22.84
CA LEU A 483 -32.37 26.29 21.90
C LEU A 483 -32.85 27.66 22.38
N ILE A 484 -32.73 28.67 21.52
CA ILE A 484 -33.20 30.03 21.74
C ILE A 484 -34.43 30.25 20.86
N TYR A 485 -35.50 30.79 21.42
CA TYR A 485 -36.76 31.04 20.71
C TYR A 485 -36.98 32.53 20.51
N GLN A 486 -37.62 32.90 19.40
CA GLN A 486 -38.11 34.26 19.16
C GLN A 486 -39.42 34.19 18.39
N TRP A 487 -40.53 34.59 19.02
CA TRP A 487 -41.83 34.66 18.35
C TRP A 487 -41.93 35.89 17.45
N LEU A 488 -42.68 35.75 16.37
CA LEU A 488 -42.95 36.77 15.37
C LEU A 488 -44.45 36.96 15.23
N PHE A 489 -44.88 38.20 15.01
CA PHE A 489 -46.23 38.57 14.60
C PHE A 489 -46.14 39.21 13.22
N ASN A 490 -46.78 38.62 12.21
CA ASN A 490 -46.70 39.04 10.81
C ASN A 490 -45.24 39.27 10.38
N ASP A 491 -44.38 38.26 10.62
CA ASP A 491 -42.94 38.24 10.35
C ASP A 491 -42.08 39.28 11.10
N ASN A 492 -42.67 40.02 12.05
CA ASN A 492 -41.94 40.98 12.89
C ASN A 492 -41.70 40.40 14.30
N PRO A 493 -40.47 40.47 14.85
CA PRO A 493 -40.18 39.95 16.19
C PRO A 493 -41.03 40.62 17.28
N ILE A 494 -41.61 39.80 18.16
CA ILE A 494 -42.32 40.26 19.35
C ILE A 494 -41.29 40.38 20.49
N ALA A 495 -41.07 41.59 20.99
CA ALA A 495 -40.09 41.84 22.03
C ALA A 495 -40.34 40.99 23.29
N GLY A 496 -39.31 40.31 23.78
CA GLY A 496 -39.36 39.48 24.99
C GLY A 496 -40.01 38.10 24.83
N ALA A 497 -40.66 37.81 23.69
CA ALA A 497 -41.31 36.53 23.44
C ALA A 497 -40.30 35.44 23.04
N THR A 498 -39.58 34.91 24.04
CA THR A 498 -38.40 34.06 23.85
C THR A 498 -38.53 32.65 24.46
N THR A 499 -39.74 32.25 24.82
CA THR A 499 -40.03 30.94 25.42
C THR A 499 -40.76 30.03 24.42
N THR A 500 -40.95 28.76 24.78
CA THR A 500 -41.70 27.78 23.98
C THR A 500 -43.20 28.06 23.88
N SER A 501 -43.71 29.06 24.62
CA SER A 501 -45.12 29.43 24.62
C SER A 501 -45.29 30.94 24.48
N LEU A 502 -46.19 31.37 23.60
CA LEU A 502 -46.62 32.75 23.48
C LEU A 502 -48.06 32.84 23.96
N VAL A 503 -48.30 33.65 24.99
CA VAL A 503 -49.64 33.94 25.53
C VAL A 503 -50.02 35.36 25.16
N ILE A 504 -51.17 35.51 24.51
CA ILE A 504 -51.81 36.79 24.22
C ILE A 504 -53.05 36.84 25.10
N SER A 505 -52.92 37.52 26.24
CA SER A 505 -54.05 37.81 27.12
C SER A 505 -54.86 38.98 26.59
N ASN A 506 -56.18 38.93 26.76
CA ASN A 506 -57.09 39.98 26.33
C ASN A 506 -56.99 40.29 24.82
N ALA A 507 -57.09 39.26 23.98
CA ALA A 507 -56.93 39.35 22.53
C ALA A 507 -57.90 40.39 21.92
N GLN A 508 -57.32 41.34 21.20
CA GLN A 508 -58.01 42.41 20.47
C GLN A 508 -57.98 42.13 18.96
N PRO A 509 -58.83 42.77 18.14
CA PRO A 509 -58.78 42.62 16.69
C PRO A 509 -57.41 42.95 16.09
N SER A 510 -56.64 43.86 16.71
CA SER A 510 -55.27 44.19 16.31
C SER A 510 -54.24 43.08 16.57
N ASN A 511 -54.61 42.05 17.35
CA ASN A 511 -53.79 40.86 17.55
C ASN A 511 -54.11 39.77 16.52
N ALA A 512 -55.15 39.93 15.68
CA ALA A 512 -55.40 38.99 14.59
C ALA A 512 -54.28 39.06 13.55
N GLY A 513 -53.79 37.89 13.14
CA GLY A 513 -52.64 37.80 12.23
C GLY A 513 -51.90 36.48 12.38
N THR A 514 -50.72 36.40 11.77
CA THR A 514 -49.92 35.17 11.72
C THR A 514 -48.82 35.22 12.77
N TYR A 515 -48.74 34.16 13.58
CA TYR A 515 -47.72 33.95 14.59
C TYR A 515 -46.81 32.80 14.19
N SER A 516 -45.50 33.05 14.15
CA SER A 516 -44.48 32.04 13.92
C SER A 516 -43.37 32.18 14.96
N VAL A 517 -42.48 31.20 15.05
CA VAL A 517 -41.34 31.24 15.97
C VAL A 517 -40.09 30.76 15.26
N VAL A 518 -39.00 31.52 15.41
CA VAL A 518 -37.66 31.11 15.01
C VAL A 518 -37.02 30.38 16.19
N VAL A 519 -36.52 29.18 15.95
CA VAL A 519 -35.72 28.40 16.89
C VAL A 519 -34.28 28.39 16.40
N ASP A 520 -33.35 28.79 17.25
CA ASP A 520 -31.93 28.96 16.92
C ASP A 520 -31.05 28.17 17.90
N ASN A 521 -30.10 27.39 17.38
CA ASN A 521 -29.04 26.72 18.14
C ASN A 521 -27.63 27.03 17.60
N GLY A 522 -27.49 28.15 16.87
CA GLY A 522 -26.39 28.44 15.94
C GLY A 522 -26.79 28.23 14.47
N SER A 523 -27.94 27.60 14.21
CA SER A 523 -28.61 27.50 12.92
C SER A 523 -30.11 27.67 13.12
N GLN A 524 -30.78 28.42 12.24
CA GLN A 524 -32.17 28.83 12.44
C GLN A 524 -33.15 27.90 11.72
N THR A 525 -34.27 27.60 12.39
CA THR A 525 -35.44 26.97 11.78
C THR A 525 -36.70 27.73 12.21
N THR A 526 -37.53 28.12 11.24
CA THR A 526 -38.77 28.86 11.49
C THR A 526 -39.97 27.91 11.44
N SER A 527 -40.89 28.06 12.38
CA SER A 527 -42.16 27.30 12.38
C SER A 527 -43.04 27.69 11.20
N THR A 528 -44.04 26.85 10.90
CA THR A 528 -45.18 27.31 10.09
C THR A 528 -45.93 28.42 10.83
N GLY A 529 -46.54 29.34 10.09
CA GLY A 529 -47.37 30.41 10.67
C GLY A 529 -48.71 29.87 11.17
N ALA A 530 -49.04 30.14 12.43
CA ALA A 530 -50.34 29.91 13.04
C ALA A 530 -51.16 31.20 13.06
N VAL A 531 -52.38 31.14 12.57
CA VAL A 531 -53.27 32.31 12.49
C VAL A 531 -54.07 32.46 13.78
N LEU A 532 -54.04 33.66 14.37
CA LEU A 532 -55.01 34.08 15.38
C LEU A 532 -56.20 34.76 14.69
N LYS A 533 -57.41 34.25 14.92
CA LYS A 533 -58.67 34.96 14.66
C LYS A 533 -59.29 35.42 15.97
N VAL A 534 -59.82 36.63 15.99
CA VAL A 534 -60.55 37.18 17.15
C VAL A 534 -62.01 37.36 16.74
N ASN A 535 -62.92 36.61 17.35
CA ASN A 535 -64.36 36.63 17.07
C ASN A 535 -65.06 37.78 17.82
N GLN A 536 -65.85 38.58 17.13
CA GLN A 536 -66.57 39.75 17.64
C GLN A 536 -68.08 39.50 17.64
N PRO A 537 -68.87 40.14 18.53
CA PRO A 537 -70.31 39.94 18.54
C PRO A 537 -70.98 40.50 17.27
N PRO A 538 -72.10 39.90 16.84
CA PRO A 538 -72.93 40.46 15.80
C PRO A 538 -73.60 41.75 16.28
N THR A 539 -73.94 42.65 15.37
CA THR A 539 -74.67 43.89 15.66
C THR A 539 -76.09 43.81 15.08
N LEU A 540 -77.12 43.92 15.92
CA LEU A 540 -78.53 43.89 15.54
C LEU A 540 -79.08 45.31 15.33
N ALA A 541 -79.64 45.57 14.14
CA ALA A 541 -80.27 46.85 13.83
C ALA A 541 -81.53 47.09 14.68
N THR A 542 -81.85 48.36 14.93
CA THR A 542 -83.09 48.74 15.64
C THR A 542 -84.33 48.29 14.85
N ILE A 543 -85.26 47.63 15.52
CA ILE A 543 -86.53 47.18 14.94
C ILE A 543 -87.64 48.19 15.29
N PRO A 544 -88.38 48.74 14.31
CA PRO A 544 -89.43 49.72 14.59
C PRO A 544 -90.67 49.07 15.21
N ASN A 545 -91.36 49.82 16.09
CA ASN A 545 -92.65 49.43 16.65
C ASN A 545 -93.70 49.24 15.53
N GLN A 546 -94.61 48.29 15.72
CA GLN A 546 -95.65 47.95 14.75
C GLN A 546 -97.05 48.20 15.32
N THR A 547 -98.02 48.32 14.42
CA THR A 547 -99.45 48.28 14.75
C THR A 547 -100.11 47.30 13.79
N VAL A 548 -100.97 46.44 14.31
CA VAL A 548 -101.70 45.43 13.54
C VAL A 548 -103.13 45.37 14.04
N ASN A 549 -104.08 45.02 13.18
CA ASN A 549 -105.44 44.75 13.62
C ASN A 549 -105.56 43.29 14.05
N GLU A 550 -106.45 42.98 14.99
CA GLU A 550 -106.72 41.58 15.30
C GLU A 550 -107.15 40.78 14.06
N LEU A 551 -106.88 39.48 14.09
CA LEU A 551 -107.10 38.52 13.01
C LEU A 551 -106.29 38.79 11.72
N THR A 552 -105.41 39.81 11.71
CA THR A 552 -104.50 40.10 10.59
C THR A 552 -103.06 39.74 10.92
N THR A 553 -102.31 39.23 9.94
CA THR A 553 -100.92 38.81 10.16
C THR A 553 -99.96 39.97 9.97
N MET A 554 -99.08 40.22 10.94
CA MET A 554 -97.94 41.12 10.80
C MET A 554 -96.64 40.36 10.49
N THR A 555 -95.76 40.99 9.73
CA THR A 555 -94.37 40.56 9.56
C THR A 555 -93.41 41.73 9.72
N VAL A 556 -92.28 41.51 10.39
CA VAL A 556 -91.21 42.52 10.54
C VAL A 556 -89.84 41.85 10.46
N ALA A 557 -88.94 42.41 9.66
CA ALA A 557 -87.59 41.88 9.50
C ALA A 557 -86.64 42.47 10.56
N ALA A 558 -85.91 41.60 11.24
CA ALA A 558 -84.75 41.94 12.05
C ALA A 558 -83.48 41.65 11.24
N SER A 559 -82.63 42.66 11.06
CA SER A 559 -81.38 42.54 10.32
C SER A 559 -80.17 42.74 11.23
N ALA A 560 -79.16 41.89 11.07
CA ALA A 560 -77.90 41.99 11.80
C ALA A 560 -76.70 41.85 10.86
N THR A 561 -75.56 42.37 11.30
CA THR A 561 -74.26 42.26 10.61
C THR A 561 -73.23 41.67 11.56
N ASP A 562 -72.37 40.80 11.04
CA ASP A 562 -71.29 40.16 11.78
C ASP A 562 -69.93 40.64 11.24
N PRO A 563 -69.01 41.16 12.07
CA PRO A 563 -67.70 41.62 11.60
C PRO A 563 -66.86 40.51 10.93
N GLU A 564 -67.04 39.26 11.32
CA GLU A 564 -66.35 38.09 10.75
C GLU A 564 -67.13 37.44 9.58
N ALA A 565 -68.28 38.01 9.21
CA ALA A 565 -69.19 37.52 8.17
C ALA A 565 -69.62 36.05 8.38
N GLY A 566 -69.70 35.61 9.64
CA GLY A 566 -70.18 34.27 10.01
C GLY A 566 -71.71 34.13 9.85
N PRO A 567 -72.22 32.88 9.76
CA PRO A 567 -73.65 32.62 9.80
C PRO A 567 -74.27 33.06 11.13
N LEU A 568 -75.40 33.76 11.06
CA LEU A 568 -76.14 34.28 12.22
C LEU A 568 -77.37 33.44 12.55
N THR A 569 -77.67 33.32 13.83
CA THR A 569 -78.88 32.62 14.33
C THR A 569 -79.78 33.59 15.08
N TYR A 570 -81.05 33.67 14.69
CA TYR A 570 -82.04 34.56 15.28
C TYR A 570 -83.03 33.82 16.20
N HIS A 571 -83.36 34.42 17.33
CA HIS A 571 -84.33 33.89 18.28
C HIS A 571 -85.23 35.01 18.83
N LEU A 572 -86.49 34.66 19.11
CA LEU A 572 -87.36 35.49 19.95
C LEU A 572 -87.19 35.04 21.39
N THR A 573 -86.67 35.92 22.23
CA THR A 573 -86.51 35.66 23.67
C THR A 573 -87.71 36.16 24.47
N GLN A 574 -88.51 37.06 23.89
CA GLN A 574 -89.78 37.53 24.45
C GLN A 574 -90.76 37.79 23.29
N ALA A 575 -91.95 37.17 23.32
CA ALA A 575 -93.04 37.44 22.37
C ALA A 575 -94.39 36.87 22.87
N PRO A 576 -95.54 37.39 22.38
CA PRO A 576 -96.85 36.78 22.63
C PRO A 576 -97.02 35.37 22.04
N ALA A 577 -97.99 34.62 22.55
CA ALA A 577 -98.33 33.31 22.00
C ALA A 577 -98.72 33.40 20.51
N GLY A 578 -98.15 32.51 19.70
CA GLY A 578 -98.35 32.45 18.25
C GLY A 578 -97.34 33.28 17.43
N ALA A 579 -96.48 34.07 18.07
CA ALA A 579 -95.39 34.76 17.39
C ALA A 579 -94.22 33.81 17.10
N ALA A 580 -93.58 33.99 15.94
CA ALA A 580 -92.41 33.22 15.52
C ALA A 580 -91.38 34.11 14.82
N ILE A 581 -90.12 33.68 14.80
CA ILE A 581 -89.05 34.25 13.95
C ILE A 581 -88.43 33.14 13.13
N ASN A 582 -88.19 33.38 11.84
CA ASN A 582 -87.52 32.42 10.97
C ASN A 582 -85.99 32.62 10.94
N ALA A 583 -85.28 31.69 10.29
CA ALA A 583 -83.82 31.72 10.18
C ALA A 583 -83.29 32.98 9.46
N SER A 584 -84.11 33.66 8.66
CA SER A 584 -83.76 34.91 7.97
C SER A 584 -84.04 36.15 8.82
N GLY A 585 -84.40 36.00 10.09
CA GLY A 585 -84.66 37.10 11.00
C GLY A 585 -86.04 37.76 10.85
N VAL A 586 -86.99 37.14 10.14
CA VAL A 586 -88.35 37.70 9.96
C VAL A 586 -89.26 37.21 11.07
N VAL A 587 -89.77 38.14 11.88
CA VAL A 587 -90.80 37.91 12.90
C VAL A 587 -92.18 37.93 12.23
N SER A 588 -93.05 36.98 12.60
CA SER A 588 -94.45 36.89 12.14
C SER A 588 -95.40 36.62 13.30
N TRP A 589 -96.55 37.28 13.32
CA TRP A 589 -97.59 37.07 14.34
C TRP A 589 -98.99 37.42 13.82
N THR A 590 -100.01 36.65 14.21
CA THR A 590 -101.42 36.90 13.91
C THR A 590 -102.20 36.97 15.23
N PRO A 591 -102.47 38.16 15.79
CA PRO A 591 -103.26 38.29 17.01
C PRO A 591 -104.68 37.74 16.82
N THR A 592 -105.18 37.00 17.82
CA THR A 592 -106.59 36.58 17.90
C THR A 592 -107.47 37.68 18.49
N GLU A 593 -108.79 37.55 18.38
CA GLU A 593 -109.78 38.40 19.08
C GLU A 593 -109.45 38.60 20.57
N ALA A 594 -109.14 37.52 21.30
CA ALA A 594 -108.79 37.61 22.72
C ALA A 594 -107.44 38.31 23.01
N GLN A 595 -106.69 38.66 21.97
CA GLN A 595 -105.40 39.37 22.06
C GLN A 595 -105.54 40.84 21.59
N GLY A 596 -106.71 41.27 21.10
CA GLY A 596 -107.08 42.67 20.86
C GLY A 596 -108.04 43.18 21.94
N PRO A 597 -108.06 44.50 22.24
CA PRO A 597 -107.03 45.49 21.95
C PRO A 597 -105.89 45.39 22.99
N SER A 598 -104.62 45.38 22.56
CA SER A 598 -103.47 45.23 23.48
C SER A 598 -102.17 45.86 22.99
N THR A 599 -101.15 45.96 23.86
CA THR A 599 -99.78 46.34 23.48
C THR A 599 -98.79 45.28 23.95
N ASN A 600 -98.00 44.74 23.03
CA ASN A 600 -97.15 43.55 23.24
C ASN A 600 -95.69 43.88 22.98
N THR A 601 -94.77 43.34 23.79
CA THR A 601 -93.31 43.52 23.59
C THR A 601 -92.69 42.28 22.96
N PHE A 602 -91.84 42.51 21.96
CA PHE A 602 -91.04 41.49 21.28
C PHE A 602 -89.55 41.77 21.51
N THR A 603 -88.76 40.75 21.85
CA THR A 603 -87.30 40.84 21.95
C THR A 603 -86.67 39.85 20.99
N VAL A 604 -85.88 40.36 20.05
CA VAL A 604 -85.08 39.58 19.10
C VAL A 604 -83.64 39.55 19.61
N GLN A 605 -83.08 38.34 19.71
CA GLN A 605 -81.67 38.08 19.95
C GLN A 605 -81.05 37.49 18.68
N VAL A 606 -79.86 37.96 18.33
CA VAL A 606 -79.03 37.37 17.27
C VAL A 606 -77.70 36.89 17.86
N ALA A 607 -77.28 35.69 17.47
CA ALA A 607 -76.03 35.07 17.89
C ALA A 607 -75.14 34.79 16.67
N ASP A 608 -73.83 34.98 16.82
CA ASP A 608 -72.83 34.50 15.87
C ASP A 608 -72.62 32.99 15.98
N ASN A 609 -71.72 32.45 15.15
CA ASN A 609 -71.30 31.05 15.18
C ASN A 609 -69.98 30.83 15.96
N GLY A 610 -69.59 31.78 16.80
CA GLY A 610 -68.45 31.68 17.70
C GLY A 610 -68.63 30.57 18.75
N THR A 611 -67.55 30.18 19.42
CA THR A 611 -67.60 29.19 20.50
C THR A 611 -66.84 29.70 21.74
N PRO A 612 -67.53 30.10 22.82
CA PRO A 612 -68.99 30.26 22.92
C PRO A 612 -69.53 31.38 22.01
N PRO A 613 -70.78 31.32 21.53
CA PRO A 613 -71.33 32.34 20.64
C PRO A 613 -71.51 33.67 21.38
N LEU A 614 -71.24 34.77 20.70
CA LEU A 614 -71.52 36.12 21.19
C LEU A 614 -72.85 36.61 20.59
N THR A 615 -73.57 37.46 21.33
CA THR A 615 -74.95 37.84 20.97
C THR A 615 -75.23 39.33 21.12
N ASP A 616 -76.17 39.86 20.34
CA ASP A 616 -76.80 41.18 20.55
C ASP A 616 -78.34 41.02 20.59
N SER A 617 -79.05 41.96 21.23
CA SER A 617 -80.50 41.90 21.40
C SER A 617 -81.17 43.28 21.32
N LYS A 618 -82.35 43.33 20.69
CA LYS A 618 -83.20 44.53 20.56
C LYS A 618 -84.66 44.19 20.81
N SER A 619 -85.40 45.14 21.38
CA SER A 619 -86.85 45.00 21.62
C SER A 619 -87.66 46.04 20.84
N PHE A 620 -88.88 45.67 20.47
CA PHE A 620 -89.88 46.55 19.86
C PHE A 620 -91.28 46.20 20.36
N THR A 621 -92.25 47.10 20.22
CA THR A 621 -93.64 46.88 20.63
C THR A 621 -94.59 46.75 19.45
N VAL A 622 -95.63 45.95 19.62
CA VAL A 622 -96.74 45.78 18.67
C VAL A 622 -98.05 46.13 19.36
N VAL A 623 -98.76 47.12 18.81
CA VAL A 623 -100.12 47.48 19.24
C VAL A 623 -101.14 46.70 18.40
N VAL A 624 -102.06 45.98 19.06
CA VAL A 624 -103.20 45.31 18.43
C VAL A 624 -104.42 46.20 18.56
N ASN A 625 -105.00 46.60 17.42
CA ASN A 625 -106.24 47.37 17.37
C ASN A 625 -107.46 46.44 17.32
N GLU A 626 -108.53 46.88 17.98
CA GLU A 626 -109.88 46.29 17.92
C GLU A 626 -110.52 46.52 16.53
N VAL A 627 -111.27 45.54 16.03
CA VAL A 627 -112.04 45.59 14.79
C VAL A 627 -113.48 45.13 15.04
N ASN A 628 -114.41 46.09 15.02
CA ASN A 628 -115.83 45.84 15.27
C ASN A 628 -116.49 44.82 14.32
N SER A 629 -117.30 43.92 14.87
CA SER A 629 -118.11 42.91 14.20
C SER A 629 -119.61 43.19 14.37
N ALA A 630 -120.44 42.72 13.43
CA ALA A 630 -121.88 42.96 13.47
C ALA A 630 -122.62 42.02 14.42
N PRO A 631 -123.66 42.47 15.13
CA PRO A 631 -124.49 41.63 15.98
C PRO A 631 -125.40 40.76 15.12
N VAL A 632 -125.76 39.58 15.63
CA VAL A 632 -126.59 38.61 14.93
C VAL A 632 -127.99 38.58 15.56
N LEU A 633 -129.03 38.93 14.79
CA LEU A 633 -130.43 38.97 15.22
C LEU A 633 -131.13 37.62 15.01
N THR A 634 -132.01 37.24 15.93
CA THR A 634 -132.90 36.07 15.78
C THR A 634 -134.36 36.52 15.71
N VAL A 635 -135.12 36.02 14.74
CA VAL A 635 -136.55 36.37 14.55
C VAL A 635 -137.50 35.29 15.05
N PRO A 636 -138.63 35.69 15.66
CA PRO A 636 -139.67 34.78 16.12
C PRO A 636 -140.54 34.25 14.97
N ALA A 637 -141.24 33.13 15.20
CA ALA A 637 -142.14 32.51 14.22
C ALA A 637 -143.38 33.40 13.93
N PRO A 638 -144.04 33.25 12.76
CA PRO A 638 -145.26 33.99 12.42
C PRO A 638 -146.34 33.87 13.51
N GLN A 639 -147.02 34.98 13.80
CA GLN A 639 -148.03 35.04 14.86
C GLN A 639 -149.42 35.38 14.32
N THR A 640 -150.46 34.83 14.92
CA THR A 640 -151.85 35.18 14.61
C THR A 640 -152.56 35.68 15.86
N VAL A 641 -153.25 36.81 15.76
CA VAL A 641 -154.00 37.40 16.87
C VAL A 641 -155.40 37.81 16.43
N ARG A 642 -156.36 37.73 17.33
CA ARG A 642 -157.73 38.18 17.04
C ARG A 642 -157.74 39.71 17.08
N VAL A 643 -158.50 40.33 16.18
CA VAL A 643 -158.73 41.78 16.26
C VAL A 643 -159.28 42.15 17.64
N GLY A 644 -158.71 43.19 18.25
CA GLY A 644 -159.01 43.65 19.61
C GLY A 644 -158.21 43.00 20.75
N ALA A 645 -157.41 41.95 20.50
CA ALA A 645 -156.55 41.31 21.51
C ALA A 645 -155.09 41.79 21.41
N THR A 646 -154.41 42.00 22.54
CA THR A 646 -153.00 42.41 22.57
C THR A 646 -152.05 41.20 22.45
N MET A 647 -151.04 41.30 21.59
CA MET A 647 -149.91 40.37 21.49
C MET A 647 -148.59 41.00 21.96
N THR A 648 -147.68 40.16 22.45
CA THR A 648 -146.31 40.52 22.83
C THR A 648 -145.33 39.52 22.23
N ILE A 649 -144.22 39.98 21.66
CA ILE A 649 -143.20 39.17 20.97
C ILE A 649 -141.81 39.63 21.39
N THR A 650 -140.88 38.73 21.74
CA THR A 650 -139.50 39.10 22.13
C THR A 650 -138.50 38.74 21.02
N ASN A 651 -137.61 39.66 20.66
CA ASN A 651 -136.48 39.44 19.75
C ASN A 651 -135.16 39.41 20.53
N THR A 652 -134.19 38.59 20.11
CA THR A 652 -132.88 38.42 20.78
C THR A 652 -131.71 38.53 19.81
N ALA A 653 -130.57 39.06 20.25
CA ALA A 653 -129.35 39.19 19.44
C ALA A 653 -128.06 38.96 20.27
N LEU A 654 -126.95 38.61 19.62
CA LEU A 654 -125.61 38.39 20.21
C LEU A 654 -124.53 39.12 19.40
N ASP A 655 -123.45 39.52 20.06
CA ASP A 655 -122.31 40.29 19.51
C ASP A 655 -121.00 39.62 19.94
N ALA A 656 -120.00 39.55 19.06
CA ALA A 656 -118.81 38.72 19.25
C ALA A 656 -117.58 39.50 19.75
N ASP A 657 -117.60 40.82 19.67
CA ASP A 657 -116.46 41.69 19.98
C ASP A 657 -116.07 41.64 21.46
N ILE A 658 -114.80 41.93 21.78
CA ILE A 658 -114.27 41.95 23.15
C ILE A 658 -113.48 43.24 23.40
N PRO A 659 -114.07 44.26 24.06
CA PRO A 659 -115.28 44.17 24.89
C PRO A 659 -116.59 44.18 24.09
N ALA A 660 -117.56 43.37 24.52
CA ALA A 660 -118.85 43.24 23.86
C ALA A 660 -119.58 44.59 23.67
N ASN A 661 -120.09 44.83 22.46
CA ASN A 661 -120.81 46.04 22.15
C ASN A 661 -122.22 46.08 22.74
N LEU A 662 -122.75 47.29 22.94
CA LEU A 662 -124.13 47.52 23.36
C LEU A 662 -125.09 47.41 22.18
N LEU A 663 -126.17 46.63 22.33
CA LEU A 663 -127.14 46.37 21.26
C LEU A 663 -128.42 47.22 21.38
N THR A 664 -128.86 47.81 20.26
CA THR A 664 -130.08 48.62 20.17
C THR A 664 -131.05 48.08 19.12
N PHE A 665 -132.29 47.79 19.51
CA PHE A 665 -133.36 47.27 18.66
C PHE A 665 -134.28 48.38 18.12
N SER A 666 -134.80 48.20 16.90
CA SER A 666 -135.78 49.12 16.30
C SER A 666 -136.70 48.39 15.31
N LEU A 667 -137.90 48.95 15.10
CA LEU A 667 -138.80 48.52 14.03
C LEU A 667 -138.48 49.31 12.77
N VAL A 668 -138.12 48.59 11.72
CA VAL A 668 -137.92 49.15 10.38
C VAL A 668 -139.24 49.23 9.62
N SER A 669 -140.11 48.23 9.78
CA SER A 669 -141.45 48.18 9.20
C SER A 669 -142.39 47.46 10.15
N ALA A 670 -143.58 48.01 10.39
CA ALA A 670 -144.57 47.42 11.29
C ALA A 670 -145.99 47.92 10.98
N PRO A 671 -147.04 47.14 11.28
CA PRO A 671 -148.42 47.62 11.19
C PRO A 671 -148.67 48.77 12.19
N THR A 672 -149.65 49.62 11.86
CA THR A 672 -150.03 50.74 12.72
C THR A 672 -150.33 50.29 14.15
N GLY A 673 -149.77 51.01 15.12
CA GLY A 673 -149.95 50.74 16.55
C GLY A 673 -148.99 49.71 17.15
N MET A 674 -148.09 49.11 16.37
CA MET A 674 -147.04 48.22 16.88
C MET A 674 -145.82 49.01 17.34
N VAL A 675 -145.26 48.67 18.51
CA VAL A 675 -144.08 49.32 19.09
C VAL A 675 -143.06 48.28 19.57
N ILE A 676 -141.76 48.62 19.57
CA ILE A 676 -140.67 47.80 20.13
C ILE A 676 -139.91 48.56 21.22
N ASN A 677 -139.46 47.85 22.25
CA ASN A 677 -138.52 48.38 23.23
C ASN A 677 -137.08 48.30 22.68
N SER A 678 -136.40 49.44 22.58
CA SER A 678 -135.09 49.53 21.93
C SER A 678 -133.96 48.85 22.69
N THR A 679 -134.14 48.50 23.96
CA THR A 679 -133.11 47.83 24.77
C THR A 679 -133.40 46.34 24.94
N THR A 680 -134.67 45.94 25.01
CA THR A 680 -135.05 44.55 25.26
C THR A 680 -135.52 43.79 24.02
N GLY A 681 -135.74 44.47 22.89
CA GLY A 681 -136.22 43.85 21.66
C GLY A 681 -137.69 43.37 21.70
N VAL A 682 -138.44 43.71 22.74
CA VAL A 682 -139.84 43.27 22.93
C VAL A 682 -140.81 44.15 22.14
N ILE A 683 -141.64 43.53 21.31
CA ILE A 683 -142.71 44.13 20.50
C ILE A 683 -144.06 43.93 21.19
N THR A 684 -144.93 44.95 21.16
CA THR A 684 -146.35 44.85 21.57
C THR A 684 -147.29 45.42 20.50
N TRP A 685 -148.45 44.79 20.30
CA TRP A 685 -149.45 45.22 19.31
C TRP A 685 -150.87 44.75 19.62
N THR A 686 -151.87 45.60 19.39
CA THR A 686 -153.31 45.26 19.49
C THR A 686 -153.99 45.67 18.17
N PRO A 687 -154.32 44.73 17.26
CA PRO A 687 -154.86 45.09 15.96
C PRO A 687 -156.29 45.63 16.06
N PRO A 688 -156.61 46.79 15.48
CA PRO A 688 -157.99 47.26 15.36
C PRO A 688 -158.79 46.39 14.38
N VAL A 689 -160.13 46.40 14.51
CA VAL A 689 -161.05 45.67 13.61
C VAL A 689 -160.87 46.02 12.14
N SER A 690 -160.41 47.23 11.80
CA SER A 690 -160.10 47.63 10.44
C SER A 690 -158.97 46.83 9.79
N GLN A 691 -158.17 46.12 10.58
CA GLN A 691 -157.10 45.25 10.10
C GLN A 691 -157.49 43.77 10.14
N GLN A 692 -158.77 43.44 10.29
CA GLN A 692 -159.26 42.07 10.20
C GLN A 692 -158.90 41.45 8.85
N SER A 693 -158.45 40.20 8.88
CA SER A 693 -157.99 39.42 7.73
C SER A 693 -156.75 40.00 7.04
N SER A 694 -155.95 40.84 7.72
CA SER A 694 -154.66 41.33 7.22
C SER A 694 -153.49 40.47 7.70
N THR A 695 -152.46 40.33 6.86
CA THR A 695 -151.14 39.78 7.24
C THR A 695 -150.09 40.87 7.02
N ASN A 696 -149.33 41.19 8.07
CA ASN A 696 -148.36 42.30 8.09
C ASN A 696 -146.95 41.74 8.26
N ILE A 697 -146.00 42.26 7.48
CA ILE A 697 -144.58 41.95 7.64
C ILE A 697 -143.99 42.94 8.65
N VAL A 698 -143.42 42.39 9.73
CA VAL A 698 -142.71 43.13 10.77
C VAL A 698 -141.22 42.93 10.55
N THR A 699 -140.48 44.02 10.38
CA THR A 699 -139.02 44.00 10.19
C THR A 699 -138.35 44.65 11.39
N VAL A 700 -137.44 43.93 12.04
CA VAL A 700 -136.66 44.35 13.21
C VAL A 700 -135.20 44.51 12.82
N ARG A 701 -134.57 45.57 13.29
CA ARG A 701 -133.12 45.79 13.19
C ARG A 701 -132.50 45.82 14.59
N VAL A 702 -131.33 45.20 14.74
CA VAL A 702 -130.43 45.39 15.89
C VAL A 702 -129.11 46.00 15.41
N THR A 703 -128.62 47.02 16.10
CA THR A 703 -127.37 47.74 15.79
C THR A 703 -126.46 47.73 17.00
N ASP A 704 -125.17 47.45 16.81
CA ASP A 704 -124.15 47.52 17.86
C ASP A 704 -123.63 48.94 18.09
N SER A 705 -122.87 49.13 19.17
CA SER A 705 -122.24 50.40 19.54
C SER A 705 -120.82 50.57 19.04
N GLY A 706 -120.27 49.59 18.30
CA GLY A 706 -118.90 49.67 17.82
C GLY A 706 -118.73 50.72 16.73
N GLN A 707 -117.48 50.94 16.27
CA GLN A 707 -117.16 51.98 15.30
C GLN A 707 -116.44 51.41 14.07
N PRO A 708 -117.02 51.52 12.85
CA PRO A 708 -118.38 52.00 12.57
C PRO A 708 -119.44 51.04 13.14
N PRO A 709 -120.63 51.54 13.53
CA PRO A 709 -121.68 50.68 14.08
C PRO A 709 -122.21 49.77 12.98
N LEU A 710 -122.31 48.47 13.27
CA LEU A 710 -122.84 47.47 12.36
C LEU A 710 -124.22 46.99 12.84
N SER A 711 -124.97 46.34 11.96
CA SER A 711 -126.37 45.95 12.26
C SER A 711 -126.82 44.73 11.50
N ASP A 712 -127.70 43.93 12.11
CA ASP A 712 -128.47 42.87 11.44
C ASP A 712 -129.96 43.23 11.42
N THR A 713 -130.65 42.90 10.32
CA THR A 713 -132.07 43.23 10.09
C THR A 713 -132.81 42.01 9.56
N ARG A 714 -133.94 41.65 10.18
CA ARG A 714 -134.72 40.46 9.82
C ARG A 714 -136.23 40.70 9.96
N SER A 715 -137.05 39.89 9.28
CA SER A 715 -138.51 40.05 9.25
C SER A 715 -139.30 38.78 9.60
N PHE A 716 -140.52 38.95 10.12
CA PHE A 716 -141.50 37.90 10.34
C PHE A 716 -142.93 38.43 10.10
N THR A 717 -143.94 37.55 10.01
CA THR A 717 -145.33 37.96 9.73
C THR A 717 -146.24 37.91 10.96
N VAL A 718 -147.19 38.85 11.02
CA VAL A 718 -148.30 38.81 11.99
C VAL A 718 -149.65 38.94 11.28
N THR A 719 -150.61 38.07 11.58
CA THR A 719 -151.94 38.00 10.93
C THR A 719 -153.07 38.29 11.92
N ALA A 720 -154.10 39.04 11.49
CA ALA A 720 -155.30 39.34 12.27
C ALA A 720 -156.58 38.68 11.69
N VAL A 721 -157.47 38.02 12.47
CA VAL A 721 -158.57 37.11 11.98
C VAL A 721 -159.97 37.20 12.69
N GLY A 722 -161.07 36.62 12.12
CA GLY A 722 -162.54 36.59 12.56
C GLY A 722 -163.27 35.20 12.79
N VAL A 723 -164.65 35.06 12.92
CA VAL A 723 -165.46 33.81 13.32
C VAL A 723 -166.82 33.50 12.53
N GLY A 724 -167.46 32.27 12.55
CA GLY A 724 -168.63 31.75 11.68
C GLY A 724 -170.05 31.28 12.27
N GLN A 725 -171.00 30.62 11.50
CA GLN A 725 -172.52 30.37 11.71
C GLN A 725 -172.97 29.26 12.75
N ARG A 726 -174.20 29.37 13.34
CA ARG A 726 -174.83 28.41 14.31
C ARG A 726 -176.39 28.28 14.24
N VAL A 727 -176.97 27.16 14.73
CA VAL A 727 -178.43 26.95 14.96
C VAL A 727 -178.82 27.52 16.33
N THR A 728 -179.94 28.24 16.42
CA THR A 728 -180.34 29.00 17.62
C THR A 728 -181.69 28.58 18.23
N ALA A 729 -182.65 27.99 17.49
CA ALA A 729 -183.91 27.47 18.05
C ALA A 729 -184.58 26.36 17.20
N ILE A 730 -185.40 25.47 17.80
CA ILE A 730 -186.13 24.35 17.12
C ILE A 730 -187.57 24.19 17.69
N GLN A 731 -188.61 24.06 16.85
CA GLN A 731 -190.05 24.02 17.25
C GLN A 731 -190.95 23.13 16.33
N PRO A 732 -191.91 22.31 16.83
CA PRO A 732 -192.83 21.51 16.00
C PRO A 732 -194.10 22.27 15.52
N ALA A 733 -194.60 22.00 14.31
CA ALA A 733 -195.83 22.61 13.76
C ALA A 733 -196.47 21.77 12.63
N ASN A 734 -197.77 21.47 12.70
CA ASN A 734 -198.57 20.83 11.63
C ASN A 734 -197.91 19.60 10.96
N GLY A 735 -197.29 18.73 11.77
CA GLY A 735 -196.58 17.56 11.24
C GLY A 735 -195.21 17.86 10.62
N ALA A 736 -194.56 18.98 10.99
CA ALA A 736 -193.22 19.43 10.59
C ALA A 736 -192.39 20.01 11.79
N MET A 737 -191.10 20.28 11.61
CA MET A 737 -190.19 20.97 12.56
C MET A 737 -189.57 22.24 11.94
N VAL A 738 -189.44 23.33 12.70
CA VAL A 738 -188.90 24.65 12.27
C VAL A 738 -187.61 25.00 13.03
N LEU A 739 -186.52 25.33 12.33
CA LEU A 739 -185.23 25.78 12.88
C LEU A 739 -185.00 27.28 12.68
N THR A 740 -184.44 27.97 13.67
CA THR A 740 -183.89 29.33 13.57
C THR A 740 -182.36 29.29 13.57
N LEU A 741 -181.71 30.09 12.73
CA LEU A 741 -180.26 30.08 12.47
C LEU A 741 -179.69 31.50 12.54
N GLU A 742 -178.43 31.63 12.97
CA GLU A 742 -177.65 32.88 12.97
C GLU A 742 -176.27 32.65 12.33
N GLY A 743 -176.00 33.30 11.19
CA GLY A 743 -174.78 33.13 10.39
C GLY A 743 -174.27 34.37 9.69
N ILE A 744 -173.22 34.18 8.89
CA ILE A 744 -172.57 35.27 8.16
C ILE A 744 -173.54 35.77 7.08
N PRO A 745 -173.90 37.07 7.05
CA PRO A 745 -174.84 37.61 6.07
C PRO A 745 -174.52 37.25 4.62
N GLY A 746 -175.48 36.68 3.89
CA GLY A 746 -175.37 36.32 2.48
C GLY A 746 -174.64 35.00 2.18
N GLU A 747 -174.10 34.31 3.18
CA GLU A 747 -173.49 32.99 3.01
C GLU A 747 -174.54 31.86 3.07
N THR A 748 -174.36 30.86 2.22
CA THR A 748 -175.26 29.70 2.12
C THR A 748 -174.66 28.49 2.82
N TYR A 749 -175.51 27.74 3.52
CA TYR A 749 -175.16 26.58 4.33
C TYR A 749 -176.06 25.38 4.00
N HIS A 750 -175.55 24.17 4.19
CA HIS A 750 -176.34 22.93 4.16
C HIS A 750 -176.90 22.64 5.56
N ILE A 751 -178.20 22.39 5.62
CA ILE A 751 -178.89 21.90 6.82
C ILE A 751 -179.03 20.40 6.69
N GLU A 752 -178.41 19.70 7.62
CA GLU A 752 -178.39 18.25 7.67
C GLU A 752 -179.14 17.76 8.89
N ALA A 753 -179.83 16.63 8.73
CA ALA A 753 -180.47 15.93 9.83
C ALA A 753 -180.05 14.46 9.88
N SER A 754 -180.14 13.89 11.08
CA SER A 754 -179.90 12.47 11.31
C SER A 754 -180.94 11.89 12.28
N PRO A 755 -181.44 10.66 12.04
CA PRO A 755 -182.38 10.02 12.95
C PRO A 755 -181.71 9.52 14.24
N ASN A 756 -180.38 9.42 14.28
CA ASN A 756 -179.64 9.05 15.48
C ASN A 756 -178.22 9.63 15.45
N LEU A 757 -177.55 9.62 16.59
CA LEU A 757 -176.14 9.98 16.69
C LEU A 757 -175.27 8.74 16.98
N ASN A 758 -175.70 7.56 16.56
CA ASN A 758 -175.00 6.30 16.80
C ASN A 758 -174.20 5.85 15.55
N PRO A 759 -172.93 5.48 15.68
CA PRO A 759 -172.10 5.11 14.53
C PRO A 759 -172.57 3.86 13.76
N PRO A 760 -172.41 3.82 12.43
CA PRO A 760 -172.04 4.95 11.59
C PRO A 760 -173.21 5.95 11.51
N ILE A 761 -172.96 7.19 11.91
CA ILE A 761 -173.96 8.25 11.87
C ILE A 761 -174.18 8.61 10.41
N SER A 762 -175.37 8.33 9.90
CA SER A 762 -175.79 8.80 8.58
C SER A 762 -176.47 10.16 8.73
N TRP A 763 -175.75 11.22 8.36
CA TRP A 763 -176.33 12.55 8.14
C TRP A 763 -176.85 12.63 6.71
N SER A 764 -178.08 13.09 6.57
CA SER A 764 -178.69 13.40 5.27
C SER A 764 -178.94 14.89 5.18
N VAL A 765 -178.54 15.49 4.06
CA VAL A 765 -178.92 16.86 3.74
C VAL A 765 -180.44 16.88 3.57
N ILE A 766 -181.10 17.70 4.39
CA ILE A 766 -182.54 17.92 4.31
C ILE A 766 -182.87 19.22 3.60
N GLY A 767 -181.91 20.14 3.47
CA GLY A 767 -182.01 21.30 2.58
C GLY A 767 -180.88 22.31 2.77
N THR A 768 -181.02 23.50 2.19
CA THR A 768 -180.04 24.59 2.28
C THR A 768 -180.65 25.84 2.88
N ASN A 769 -179.81 26.69 3.45
CA ASN A 769 -180.22 27.93 4.09
C ASN A 769 -179.18 29.04 3.89
N THR A 770 -179.61 30.19 3.37
CA THR A 770 -178.78 31.39 3.25
C THR A 770 -179.13 32.35 4.39
N ALA A 771 -178.12 32.82 5.13
CA ALA A 771 -178.34 33.77 6.22
C ALA A 771 -178.77 35.13 5.66
N GLY A 772 -179.79 35.73 6.27
CA GLY A 772 -180.26 37.07 5.91
C GLY A 772 -179.16 38.13 6.06
N ILE A 773 -179.42 39.35 5.57
CA ILE A 773 -178.48 40.48 5.72
C ILE A 773 -178.20 40.84 7.19
N ASP A 774 -179.12 40.49 8.09
CA ASP A 774 -179.00 40.59 9.54
C ASP A 774 -178.33 39.37 10.18
N GLY A 775 -177.99 38.37 9.37
CA GLY A 775 -177.44 37.09 9.79
C GLY A 775 -178.49 36.05 10.20
N LEU A 776 -179.79 36.36 10.19
CA LEU A 776 -180.84 35.45 10.71
C LEU A 776 -181.65 34.76 9.60
N SER A 777 -182.09 33.53 9.84
CA SER A 777 -182.89 32.75 8.87
C SER A 777 -183.66 31.58 9.51
N GLN A 778 -184.66 31.04 8.78
CA GLN A 778 -185.45 29.85 9.20
C GLN A 778 -185.42 28.71 8.19
N PHE A 779 -185.57 27.46 8.67
CA PHE A 779 -185.63 26.24 7.87
C PHE A 779 -186.73 25.28 8.36
N ILE A 780 -187.50 24.62 7.48
CA ILE A 780 -188.66 23.76 7.84
C ILE A 780 -188.45 22.32 7.34
N ASP A 781 -188.64 21.33 8.22
CA ASP A 781 -188.50 19.88 7.98
C ASP A 781 -189.87 19.18 8.08
N THR A 782 -190.38 18.66 6.96
CA THR A 782 -191.75 18.11 6.84
C THR A 782 -191.86 16.59 7.00
N ASP A 783 -190.76 15.84 7.08
CA ASP A 783 -190.78 14.36 7.06
C ASP A 783 -190.71 13.74 8.48
N VAL A 784 -191.48 14.25 9.43
CA VAL A 784 -191.31 13.93 10.87
C VAL A 784 -192.25 12.87 11.43
N SER A 785 -193.12 12.25 10.64
CA SER A 785 -194.10 11.26 11.14
C SER A 785 -193.53 9.85 11.38
N LEU A 786 -192.42 9.47 10.73
CA LEU A 786 -191.81 8.12 10.82
C LEU A 786 -190.76 7.96 11.92
N TYR A 787 -190.25 9.05 12.51
CA TYR A 787 -189.12 9.02 13.44
C TYR A 787 -189.36 9.90 14.66
N PRO A 788 -189.52 9.32 15.87
CA PRO A 788 -189.89 10.08 17.07
C PRO A 788 -188.79 11.02 17.59
N ILE A 789 -187.55 10.93 17.08
CA ILE A 789 -186.42 11.78 17.45
C ILE A 789 -185.59 12.14 16.19
N ARG A 790 -185.21 13.42 16.04
CA ARG A 790 -184.33 13.96 14.97
C ARG A 790 -183.28 14.92 15.54
N PHE A 791 -182.09 14.96 14.92
CA PHE A 791 -180.98 15.88 15.23
C PHE A 791 -180.61 16.73 14.01
N TYR A 792 -180.08 17.93 14.23
CA TYR A 792 -179.78 18.90 13.16
C TYR A 792 -178.38 19.51 13.29
N ARG A 793 -177.76 19.85 12.16
CA ARG A 793 -176.55 20.69 12.09
C ARG A 793 -176.57 21.58 10.85
N SER A 794 -175.85 22.71 10.92
CA SER A 794 -175.54 23.56 9.77
C SER A 794 -174.06 23.43 9.43
N VAL A 795 -173.75 23.19 8.16
CA VAL A 795 -172.38 23.07 7.65
C VAL A 795 -172.23 23.91 6.39
N LYS A 796 -171.05 24.47 6.15
CA LYS A 796 -170.77 25.19 4.90
C LYS A 796 -170.64 24.14 3.77
N PRO A 797 -171.25 24.36 2.57
CA PRO A 797 -171.26 23.40 1.47
C PRO A 797 -169.89 22.88 1.07
#